data_AF-A0A8T2ZSV2-F1
#
_entry.id   AF-A0A8T2ZSV2-F1
#
_cell.length_a   1.000
_cell.length_b   1.000
_cell.length_c   1.000
_cell.angle_alpha   90.00
_cell.angle_beta   90.00
_cell.angle_gamma   90.00
#
_symmetry.space_group_name_H-M   'P 1'
#
loop_
_entity.id
_entity.type
_entity.pdbx_description
1 polymer ?
#
loop_
_entity_poly.entity_id
_entity_poly.type
_entity_poly.pdbx_seq_one_letter_code
_entity_poly.pdbx_strand_id
1 'polypeptide(L)'
;MLSSQLPDIAEESSSERVYVALGNSIEKAVSLLNWVLESLGTRQICLLHVHRPSPLIPTLLGKLPASQANAEVVSAFRREENERTKKLFDYYLIICRRAKVEATIVTIESDQVHKGIVELVNRHGVRKLVMGAVKENCMKVKKSSCKENYAAKHVPLFCEIWFINKGKCIWTREASENSNLLQGSFSSTSSSCASGCTSTEMRVSSGSDPKVEEESSYSHIEEGSLEAEALGNEAFEGLLKCKTLELEAMEAFSKVKIYESALVHEVQLRKEAEDALNNTIQDQEKLLKEKDEVARKLERTMRNVALLDIRAQEENRRCEEASGELKLIQTSILSLRQEEQRIRRQKMEAVHWLERWRSSGQAGTANCNGFLGITEELPELAEFSLSDLQTATCNFSESFKLGQGGCGQVYKGEMLGRTVAIKRLHPNNMQGQSEFQKEVQVLGKLQHPHLVTLLGACPEAWSLVYEYLPNGSLQDRLFQKNNIAPLTWKIRTRIVAEISSALCFLHSSKPEKIVHGDLKPQNILLNSELSCKICEFGICRLVTEDSLYQPSFHWSTIPKGSFPYTDPEFQRIGVLTPKSDIYAFGVIILQLLTGKPPAGLVGEVRRTRKLASILDPSAEWPMIVARRLVDLALQFCELSSRGRPDLTPTLVRELEHLHVSEERPVPSFFLCPILQVRWHAFIMKLRIT
;
A
#
# COMPACT_ATOMS: atom_id res chain seq x y z
N MET A 1 45.03 -40.39 -32.57
CA MET A 1 43.75 -39.77 -32.92
C MET A 1 42.97 -39.51 -31.65
N LEU A 2 42.53 -38.25 -31.51
CA LEU A 2 41.49 -37.70 -30.63
C LEU A 2 41.73 -37.75 -29.12
N SER A 3 42.37 -36.66 -28.68
CA SER A 3 42.38 -36.13 -27.32
C SER A 3 40.99 -35.69 -26.88
N SER A 4 40.70 -36.00 -25.61
CA SER A 4 39.76 -35.33 -24.73
C SER A 4 39.91 -33.80 -24.77
N GLN A 5 38.82 -33.08 -25.05
CA GLN A 5 38.72 -31.65 -24.82
C GLN A 5 37.72 -31.34 -23.69
N LEU A 6 38.18 -30.45 -22.82
CA LEU A 6 37.49 -29.86 -21.67
C LEU A 6 36.23 -29.08 -22.09
N PRO A 7 35.28 -28.85 -21.15
CA PRO A 7 34.17 -27.94 -21.37
C PRO A 7 34.65 -26.47 -21.35
N ASP A 8 34.25 -25.72 -22.37
CA ASP A 8 34.47 -24.29 -22.54
C ASP A 8 33.95 -23.46 -21.36
N ILE A 9 34.77 -22.52 -20.91
CA ILE A 9 34.40 -21.43 -20.01
C ILE A 9 34.16 -20.17 -20.85
N ALA A 10 32.95 -19.64 -20.72
CA ALA A 10 32.53 -18.24 -20.87
C ALA A 10 32.52 -17.59 -22.27
N GLU A 11 31.33 -17.56 -22.88
CA GLU A 11 30.78 -16.29 -23.38
C GLU A 11 29.68 -15.83 -22.41
N GLU A 12 30.07 -15.02 -21.42
CA GLU A 12 29.13 -14.23 -20.64
C GLU A 12 28.48 -13.21 -21.58
N SER A 13 27.27 -13.50 -22.04
CA SER A 13 26.43 -12.52 -22.73
C SER A 13 26.30 -11.29 -21.83
N SER A 14 26.83 -10.15 -22.25
CA SER A 14 26.69 -8.88 -21.53
C SER A 14 25.19 -8.65 -21.25
N SER A 15 24.77 -8.77 -19.99
CA SER A 15 23.35 -8.60 -19.66
C SER A 15 23.03 -7.11 -19.83
N GLU A 16 22.45 -6.77 -20.97
CA GLU A 16 22.18 -5.37 -21.32
C GLU A 16 21.17 -4.77 -20.34
N ARG A 17 21.60 -3.72 -19.64
CA ARG A 17 20.81 -3.05 -18.60
C ARG A 17 19.65 -2.28 -19.22
N VAL A 18 18.43 -2.54 -18.76
CA VAL A 18 17.23 -1.84 -19.21
C VAL A 18 16.88 -0.71 -18.24
N TYR A 19 16.59 0.48 -18.77
CA TYR A 19 16.23 1.64 -17.97
C TYR A 19 14.73 1.89 -18.05
N VAL A 20 14.09 2.12 -16.90
CA VAL A 20 12.63 2.27 -16.80
C VAL A 20 12.27 3.61 -16.18
N ALA A 21 11.60 4.49 -16.92
CA ALA A 21 11.18 5.80 -16.42
C ALA A 21 9.87 5.71 -15.63
N LEU A 22 9.97 5.87 -14.30
CA LEU A 22 8.86 5.75 -13.36
C LEU A 22 8.36 7.11 -12.85
N GLY A 23 7.04 7.27 -12.82
CA GLY A 23 6.36 8.42 -12.21
C GLY A 23 5.83 8.14 -10.81
N ASN A 24 5.15 9.12 -10.21
CA ASN A 24 4.62 9.03 -8.85
C ASN A 24 3.37 8.13 -8.71
N SER A 25 2.82 7.61 -9.81
CA SER A 25 1.64 6.75 -9.80
C SER A 25 2.06 5.29 -9.68
N ILE A 26 1.79 4.68 -8.52
CA ILE A 26 2.10 3.27 -8.22
C ILE A 26 1.49 2.35 -9.27
N GLU A 27 0.20 2.49 -9.57
CA GLU A 27 -0.50 1.64 -10.55
C GLU A 27 0.18 1.64 -11.92
N LYS A 28 0.57 2.83 -12.41
CA LYS A 28 1.25 2.97 -13.70
C LYS A 28 2.67 2.41 -13.66
N ALA A 29 3.39 2.63 -12.56
CA ALA A 29 4.75 2.13 -12.38
C ALA A 29 4.79 0.60 -12.27
N VAL A 30 3.90 -0.01 -11.49
CA VAL A 30 3.79 -1.47 -11.36
C VAL A 30 3.39 -2.12 -12.68
N SER A 31 2.42 -1.54 -13.39
CA SER A 31 2.05 -2.04 -14.73
C SER A 31 3.21 -1.98 -15.72
N LEU A 32 4.07 -0.95 -15.63
CA LEU A 32 5.25 -0.80 -16.47
C LEU A 32 6.34 -1.83 -16.09
N LEU A 33 6.62 -1.97 -14.80
CA LEU A 33 7.60 -2.93 -14.28
C LEU A 33 7.22 -4.37 -14.61
N ASN A 34 5.97 -4.77 -14.41
CA ASN A 34 5.52 -6.12 -14.75
C ASN A 34 5.70 -6.40 -16.24
N TRP A 35 5.38 -5.43 -17.10
CA TRP A 35 5.60 -5.59 -18.54
C TRP A 35 7.09 -5.79 -18.87
N VAL A 36 7.99 -5.01 -18.25
CA VAL A 36 9.45 -5.17 -18.44
C VAL A 36 9.93 -6.53 -17.98
N LEU A 37 9.49 -6.97 -16.80
CA LEU A 37 9.88 -8.25 -16.20
C LEU A 37 9.37 -9.44 -17.02
N GLU A 38 8.19 -9.34 -17.61
CA GLU A 38 7.59 -10.39 -18.45
C GLU A 38 8.14 -10.40 -19.88
N SER A 39 8.47 -9.23 -20.45
CA SER A 39 8.71 -9.09 -21.89
C SER A 39 10.18 -9.01 -22.29
N LEU A 40 11.06 -8.52 -21.42
CA LEU A 40 12.44 -8.17 -21.80
C LEU A 40 13.53 -9.09 -21.23
N GLY A 41 13.18 -10.09 -20.40
CA GLY A 41 14.09 -11.15 -19.94
C GLY A 41 15.38 -10.69 -19.25
N THR A 42 15.48 -9.42 -18.85
CA THR A 42 16.71 -8.81 -18.35
C THR A 42 16.97 -9.15 -16.88
N ARG A 43 18.24 -9.31 -16.52
CA ARG A 43 18.69 -9.53 -15.14
C ARG A 43 19.08 -8.24 -14.42
N GLN A 44 19.21 -7.12 -15.13
CA GLN A 44 19.57 -5.81 -14.57
C GLN A 44 18.64 -4.70 -15.06
N ILE A 45 18.00 -4.02 -14.10
CA ILE A 45 17.11 -2.88 -14.35
C ILE A 45 17.65 -1.63 -13.63
N CYS A 46 17.54 -0.48 -14.28
CA CYS A 46 17.76 0.82 -13.64
C CYS A 46 16.48 1.65 -13.68
N LEU A 47 15.97 2.03 -12.52
CA LEU A 47 14.77 2.84 -12.39
C LEU A 47 15.15 4.31 -12.46
N LEU A 48 14.66 5.00 -13.48
CA LEU A 48 14.84 6.43 -13.67
C LEU A 48 13.67 7.18 -13.08
N HIS A 49 13.94 8.16 -12.22
CA HIS A 49 12.92 9.03 -11.65
C HIS A 49 13.30 10.50 -11.74
N VAL A 50 12.35 11.34 -12.16
CA VAL A 50 12.50 12.79 -12.15
C VAL A 50 11.67 13.35 -11.00
N HIS A 51 12.34 13.79 -9.94
CA HIS A 51 11.70 14.45 -8.82
C HIS A 51 11.33 15.88 -9.22
N ARG A 52 10.04 16.21 -9.09
CA ARG A 52 9.53 17.57 -9.30
C ARG A 52 9.00 18.08 -7.96
N PRO A 53 9.73 18.96 -7.27
CA PRO A 53 9.29 19.50 -5.98
C PRO A 53 7.91 20.16 -6.12
N SER A 54 6.98 19.89 -5.20
CA SER A 54 5.65 20.51 -5.29
C SER A 54 5.77 22.04 -5.13
N PRO A 55 5.13 22.84 -6.02
CA PRO A 55 5.11 24.29 -5.87
C PRO A 55 4.19 24.76 -4.74
N LEU A 56 3.38 23.86 -4.17
CA LEU A 56 2.40 24.13 -3.13
C LEU A 56 2.64 23.23 -1.91
N ILE A 57 2.66 23.83 -0.73
CA ILE A 57 2.78 23.19 0.58
C ILE A 57 1.39 23.14 1.22
N PRO A 58 0.88 21.95 1.57
CA PRO A 58 -0.38 21.81 2.29
C PRO A 58 -0.25 22.32 3.74
N THR A 59 -1.18 23.17 4.17
CA THR A 59 -1.29 23.74 5.52
C THR A 59 -2.72 23.60 6.04
N LEU A 60 -2.94 23.83 7.34
CA LEU A 60 -4.27 23.78 7.96
C LEU A 60 -5.27 24.80 7.39
N LEU A 61 -4.78 25.84 6.70
CA LEU A 61 -5.59 26.91 6.08
C LEU A 61 -5.72 26.76 4.56
N GLY A 62 -5.15 25.72 3.95
CA GLY A 62 -5.21 25.48 2.50
C GLY A 62 -3.86 25.12 1.88
N LYS A 63 -3.62 25.53 0.64
CA LYS A 63 -2.37 25.28 -0.09
C LYS A 63 -1.56 26.57 -0.18
N LEU A 64 -0.39 26.60 0.47
CA LEU A 64 0.52 27.73 0.49
C LEU A 64 1.57 27.58 -0.63
N PRO A 65 1.80 28.57 -1.50
CA PRO A 65 2.92 28.52 -2.44
C PRO A 65 4.26 28.40 -1.72
N ALA A 66 5.13 27.49 -2.17
CA ALA A 66 6.44 27.26 -1.55
C ALA A 66 7.32 28.52 -1.59
N SER A 67 7.12 29.40 -2.58
CA SER A 67 7.78 30.71 -2.67
C SER A 67 7.33 31.72 -1.61
N GLN A 68 6.17 31.50 -0.99
CA GLN A 68 5.58 32.36 0.04
C GLN A 68 5.74 31.76 1.45
N ALA A 69 6.32 30.57 1.56
CA ALA A 69 6.52 29.87 2.83
C ALA A 69 7.92 30.15 3.42
N ASN A 70 8.03 30.07 4.75
CA ASN A 70 9.32 30.16 5.43
C ASN A 70 10.24 29.00 5.01
N ALA A 71 11.54 29.26 4.86
CA ALA A 71 12.56 28.29 4.46
C ALA A 71 12.57 27.02 5.34
N GLU A 72 12.32 27.15 6.65
CA GLU A 72 12.19 26.01 7.56
C GLU A 72 10.98 25.13 7.22
N VAL A 73 9.83 25.74 6.92
CA VAL A 73 8.60 25.04 6.52
C VAL A 73 8.80 24.36 5.16
N VAL A 74 9.43 25.05 4.21
CA VAL A 74 9.78 24.48 2.91
C VAL A 74 10.70 23.27 3.11
N SER A 75 11.80 23.41 3.85
CA SER A 75 12.75 22.32 4.07
C SER A 75 12.14 21.12 4.81
N ALA A 76 11.27 21.34 5.80
CA ALA A 76 10.54 20.27 6.47
C ALA A 76 9.60 19.53 5.50
N PHE A 77 8.86 20.26 4.67
CA PHE A 77 7.98 19.66 3.67
C PHE A 77 8.76 18.90 2.58
N ARG A 78 9.90 19.44 2.12
CA ARG A 78 10.78 18.76 1.17
C ARG A 78 11.35 17.47 1.74
N ARG A 79 11.72 17.44 3.03
CA ARG A 79 12.12 16.19 3.71
C ARG A 79 11.01 15.16 3.70
N GLU A 80 9.77 15.57 3.96
CA GLU A 80 8.61 14.68 3.92
C GLU A 80 8.33 14.14 2.51
N GLU A 81 8.40 14.98 1.47
CA GLU A 81 8.29 14.57 0.07
C GLU A 81 9.38 13.54 -0.32
N ASN A 82 10.62 13.77 0.11
CA ASN A 82 11.74 12.86 -0.12
C ASN A 82 11.54 11.52 0.60
N GLU A 83 11.04 11.53 1.83
CA GLU A 83 10.75 10.32 2.60
C GLU A 83 9.63 9.49 1.95
N ARG A 84 8.56 10.14 1.47
CA ARG A 84 7.50 9.47 0.69
C ARG A 84 8.05 8.84 -0.59
N THR A 85 8.94 9.55 -1.29
CA THR A 85 9.58 9.06 -2.51
C THR A 85 10.51 7.88 -2.23
N LYS A 86 11.24 7.91 -1.11
CA LYS A 86 12.10 6.81 -0.68
C LYS A 86 11.30 5.53 -0.38
N LYS A 87 10.17 5.65 0.33
CA LYS A 87 9.27 4.51 0.57
C LYS A 87 8.72 3.91 -0.74
N LEU A 88 8.44 4.76 -1.73
CA LEU A 88 8.00 4.33 -3.05
C LEU A 88 9.11 3.54 -3.79
N PHE A 89 10.34 3.99 -3.68
CA PHE A 89 11.52 3.33 -4.24
C PHE A 89 11.79 1.97 -3.59
N ASP A 90 11.72 1.89 -2.26
CA ASP A 90 11.84 0.62 -1.54
C ASP A 90 10.80 -0.39 -2.01
N TYR A 91 9.57 0.07 -2.23
CA TYR A 91 8.49 -0.75 -2.79
C TYR A 91 8.83 -1.30 -4.19
N TYR A 92 9.35 -0.48 -5.11
CA TYR A 92 9.75 -0.94 -6.44
C TYR A 92 10.94 -1.89 -6.41
N LEU A 93 11.94 -1.65 -5.54
CA LEU A 93 13.06 -2.57 -5.37
C LEU A 93 12.60 -3.94 -4.85
N ILE A 94 11.60 -3.98 -3.96
CA ILE A 94 11.00 -5.24 -3.50
C ILE A 94 10.37 -6.02 -4.65
N ILE A 95 9.68 -5.35 -5.58
CA ILE A 95 9.09 -6.00 -6.77
C ILE A 95 10.19 -6.62 -7.63
N CYS A 96 11.25 -5.87 -7.93
CA CYS A 96 12.38 -6.37 -8.73
C CYS A 96 13.11 -7.53 -8.04
N ARG A 97 13.36 -7.43 -6.72
CA ARG A 97 13.99 -8.52 -5.94
C ARG A 97 13.15 -9.80 -5.95
N ARG A 98 11.82 -9.69 -5.84
CA ARG A 98 10.91 -10.85 -5.93
C ARG A 98 10.96 -11.51 -7.30
N ALA A 99 11.17 -10.72 -8.35
CA ALA A 99 11.38 -11.22 -9.71
C ALA A 99 12.83 -11.69 -9.98
N LYS A 100 13.71 -11.69 -8.96
CA LYS A 100 15.14 -12.06 -9.06
C LYS A 100 15.93 -11.20 -10.06
N VAL A 101 15.58 -9.92 -10.16
CA VAL A 101 16.24 -8.92 -11.00
C VAL A 101 16.99 -7.92 -10.13
N GLU A 102 18.26 -7.65 -10.49
CA GLU A 102 19.06 -6.63 -9.84
C GLU A 102 18.55 -5.24 -10.27
N ALA A 103 18.15 -4.41 -9.31
CA ALA A 103 17.58 -3.10 -9.60
C ALA A 103 18.33 -1.99 -8.87
N THR A 104 18.67 -0.93 -9.61
CA THR A 104 19.24 0.32 -9.09
C THR A 104 18.30 1.48 -9.38
N ILE A 105 18.45 2.61 -8.68
CA ILE A 105 17.62 3.80 -8.86
C ILE A 105 18.51 4.99 -9.12
N VAL A 106 18.15 5.79 -10.12
CA VAL A 106 18.80 7.06 -10.44
C VAL A 106 17.74 8.16 -10.47
N THR A 107 18.01 9.24 -9.75
CA THR A 107 17.10 10.38 -9.63
C THR A 107 17.73 11.67 -10.11
N ILE A 108 16.92 12.54 -10.71
CA ILE A 108 17.28 13.94 -10.97
C ILE A 108 16.15 14.85 -10.49
N GLU A 109 16.50 16.03 -9.98
CA GLU A 109 15.53 17.08 -9.69
C GLU A 109 15.32 17.95 -10.94
N SER A 110 14.07 18.14 -11.37
CA SER A 110 13.75 18.99 -12.52
C SER A 110 12.30 19.47 -12.48
N ASP A 111 12.09 20.75 -12.82
CA ASP A 111 10.74 21.32 -12.97
C ASP A 111 9.97 20.71 -14.14
N GLN A 112 10.67 20.15 -15.13
CA GLN A 112 10.11 19.63 -16.36
C GLN A 112 10.51 18.17 -16.55
N VAL A 113 9.59 17.25 -16.20
CA VAL A 113 9.79 15.80 -16.23
C VAL A 113 10.39 15.30 -17.56
N HIS A 114 9.92 15.83 -18.69
CA HIS A 114 10.39 15.42 -20.01
C HIS A 114 11.85 15.83 -20.29
N LYS A 115 12.30 16.99 -19.80
CA LYS A 115 13.70 17.41 -19.89
C LYS A 115 14.59 16.58 -18.98
N GLY A 116 14.14 16.32 -17.74
CA GLY A 116 14.86 15.48 -16.79
C GLY A 116 15.08 14.05 -17.30
N ILE A 117 14.11 13.47 -18.03
CA ILE A 117 14.29 12.14 -18.66
C ILE A 117 15.40 12.17 -19.72
N VAL A 118 15.39 13.18 -20.61
CA VAL A 118 16.42 13.31 -21.66
C VAL A 118 17.81 13.52 -21.05
N GLU A 119 17.90 14.31 -19.99
CA GLU A 119 19.15 14.53 -19.27
C GLU A 119 19.67 13.24 -18.61
N LEU A 120 18.80 12.47 -17.96
CA LEU A 120 19.15 11.16 -17.41
C LEU A 120 19.66 10.21 -18.49
N VAL A 121 19.02 10.18 -19.65
CA VAL A 121 19.47 9.35 -20.78
C VAL A 121 20.87 9.75 -21.23
N ASN A 122 21.11 11.04 -21.44
CA ASN A 122 22.42 11.54 -21.87
C ASN A 122 23.51 11.26 -20.83
N ARG A 123 23.23 11.58 -19.55
CA ARG A 123 24.19 11.46 -18.45
C ARG A 123 24.62 10.02 -18.20
N HIS A 124 23.73 9.06 -18.39
CA HIS A 124 23.98 7.64 -18.11
C HIS A 124 24.15 6.78 -19.37
N GLY A 125 24.20 7.38 -20.57
CA GLY A 125 24.39 6.66 -21.83
C GLY A 125 23.33 5.58 -22.06
N VAL A 126 22.06 5.87 -21.75
CA VAL A 126 20.97 4.87 -21.75
C VAL A 126 20.71 4.37 -23.17
N ARG A 127 20.96 3.07 -23.41
CA ARG A 127 20.70 2.43 -24.71
C ARG A 127 19.29 1.89 -24.86
N LYS A 128 18.68 1.44 -23.76
CA LYS A 128 17.35 0.82 -23.73
C LYS A 128 16.46 1.51 -22.71
N LEU A 129 15.46 2.26 -23.17
CA LEU A 129 14.54 3.04 -22.32
C LEU A 129 13.10 2.55 -22.45
N VAL A 130 12.48 2.22 -21.33
CA VAL A 130 11.06 1.88 -21.26
C VAL A 130 10.31 2.99 -20.52
N MET A 131 9.24 3.53 -21.12
CA MET A 131 8.45 4.60 -20.51
C MET A 131 6.94 4.45 -20.73
N GLY A 132 6.15 4.91 -19.75
CA GLY A 132 4.70 4.91 -19.84
C GLY A 132 4.15 5.99 -20.77
N ALA A 133 3.14 5.66 -21.57
CA ALA A 133 2.53 6.51 -22.59
C ALA A 133 0.98 6.45 -22.59
N VAL A 134 0.34 7.45 -23.21
CA VAL A 134 -1.13 7.52 -23.37
C VAL A 134 -1.51 7.35 -24.85
N LYS A 135 -2.50 6.48 -25.13
CA LYS A 135 -2.90 6.02 -26.49
C LYS A 135 -3.25 7.15 -27.48
N GLU A 136 -3.75 8.28 -27.00
CA GLU A 136 -4.17 9.41 -27.86
C GLU A 136 -3.00 10.20 -28.45
N ASN A 137 -1.80 10.12 -27.84
CA ASN A 137 -0.67 10.97 -28.19
C ASN A 137 0.40 10.29 -29.05
N CYS A 138 0.44 8.95 -29.11
CA CYS A 138 1.51 8.23 -29.81
C CYS A 138 1.34 8.18 -31.34
N MET A 139 0.12 8.32 -31.87
CA MET A 139 -0.18 8.13 -33.31
C MET A 139 -0.38 9.43 -34.09
N LYS A 140 -0.29 10.59 -33.45
CA LYS A 140 -0.44 11.89 -34.12
C LYS A 140 0.66 12.81 -33.62
N VAL A 141 1.63 13.11 -34.49
CA VAL A 141 2.57 14.24 -34.35
C VAL A 141 1.80 15.55 -34.55
N LYS A 142 0.73 15.77 -33.78
CA LYS A 142 0.06 17.07 -33.66
C LYS A 142 0.63 17.78 -32.43
N LYS A 143 0.84 19.09 -32.55
CA LYS A 143 1.41 20.02 -31.55
C LYS A 143 0.80 19.86 -30.14
N SER A 144 1.21 18.84 -29.40
CA SER A 144 0.89 18.65 -27.99
C SER A 144 2.20 18.39 -27.22
N SER A 145 2.40 19.17 -26.16
CA SER A 145 3.60 19.21 -25.32
C SER A 145 3.68 18.04 -24.34
N CYS A 146 3.30 16.83 -24.78
CA CYS A 146 3.34 15.65 -23.92
C CYS A 146 4.77 15.09 -23.84
N LYS A 147 5.11 14.51 -22.67
CA LYS A 147 6.46 14.00 -22.38
C LYS A 147 6.92 12.92 -23.37
N GLU A 148 5.98 12.17 -23.94
CA GLU A 148 6.22 11.09 -24.90
C GLU A 148 6.72 11.65 -26.24
N ASN A 149 6.04 12.67 -26.77
CA ASN A 149 6.43 13.37 -28.00
C ASN A 149 7.77 14.07 -27.85
N TYR A 150 8.03 14.63 -26.66
CA TYR A 150 9.31 15.27 -26.37
C TYR A 150 10.44 14.25 -26.33
N ALA A 151 10.26 13.14 -25.61
CA ALA A 151 11.25 12.07 -25.50
C ALA A 151 11.55 11.43 -26.87
N ALA A 152 10.53 11.12 -27.67
CA ALA A 152 10.71 10.54 -29.00
C ALA A 152 11.61 11.40 -29.92
N LYS A 153 11.58 12.74 -29.76
CA LYS A 153 12.34 13.70 -30.56
C LYS A 153 13.73 14.02 -30.02
N HIS A 154 13.89 14.11 -28.70
CA HIS A 154 15.09 14.69 -28.07
C HIS A 154 15.97 13.66 -27.36
N VAL A 155 15.48 12.44 -27.11
CA VAL A 155 16.33 11.35 -26.64
C VAL A 155 17.29 10.97 -27.79
N PRO A 156 18.60 10.79 -27.52
CA PRO A 156 19.60 10.45 -28.54
C PRO A 156 19.21 9.26 -29.41
N LEU A 157 19.66 9.26 -30.67
CA LEU A 157 19.32 8.24 -31.66
C LEU A 157 19.91 6.86 -31.36
N PHE A 158 20.96 6.79 -30.54
CA PHE A 158 21.51 5.51 -30.06
C PHE A 158 20.60 4.78 -29.05
N CYS A 159 19.55 5.45 -28.55
CA CYS A 159 18.68 4.92 -27.52
C CYS A 159 17.38 4.37 -28.13
N GLU A 160 17.15 3.08 -27.96
CA GLU A 160 15.89 2.41 -28.26
C GLU A 160 14.86 2.74 -27.17
N ILE A 161 13.63 3.10 -27.57
CA ILE A 161 12.58 3.51 -26.63
C ILE A 161 11.30 2.67 -26.83
N TRP A 162 10.83 2.04 -25.76
CA TRP A 162 9.51 1.39 -25.71
C TRP A 162 8.49 2.26 -24.98
N PHE A 163 7.36 2.52 -25.64
CA PHE A 163 6.21 3.22 -25.08
C PHE A 163 5.13 2.23 -24.68
N ILE A 164 4.80 2.18 -23.39
CA ILE A 164 3.88 1.18 -22.82
C ILE A 164 2.63 1.86 -22.26
N ASN A 165 1.45 1.30 -22.53
CA ASN A 165 0.19 1.75 -21.97
C ASN A 165 -0.63 0.57 -21.46
N LYS A 166 -1.00 0.59 -20.17
CA LYS A 166 -1.79 -0.47 -19.51
C LYS A 166 -1.24 -1.88 -19.80
N GLY A 167 0.06 -2.06 -19.63
CA GLY A 167 0.75 -3.35 -19.82
C GLY A 167 0.87 -3.81 -21.28
N LYS A 168 0.70 -2.93 -22.27
CA LYS A 168 0.91 -3.25 -23.68
C LYS A 168 1.88 -2.26 -24.32
N CYS A 169 2.85 -2.77 -25.08
CA CYS A 169 3.67 -1.94 -25.95
C CYS A 169 2.79 -1.33 -27.05
N ILE A 170 2.75 -0.01 -27.13
CA ILE A 170 1.96 0.72 -28.13
C ILE A 170 2.82 1.22 -29.29
N TRP A 171 4.10 1.49 -29.05
CA TRP A 171 5.04 1.97 -30.05
C TRP A 171 6.48 1.79 -29.57
N THR A 172 7.40 1.52 -30.50
CA THR A 172 8.84 1.45 -30.25
C THR A 172 9.55 2.39 -31.21
N ARG A 173 10.52 3.16 -30.70
CA ARG A 173 11.47 3.92 -31.51
C ARG A 173 12.79 3.15 -31.55
N GLU A 174 13.11 2.59 -32.70
CA GLU A 174 14.37 1.85 -32.91
C GLU A 174 15.58 2.78 -32.79
N ALA A 175 16.70 2.24 -32.30
CA ALA A 175 17.98 2.93 -32.33
C ALA A 175 18.50 2.95 -33.77
N SER A 176 19.03 4.08 -34.23
CA SER A 176 19.66 4.19 -35.54
C SER A 176 21.17 4.29 -35.41
N GLU A 177 21.89 3.29 -35.90
CA GLU A 177 23.34 3.34 -36.03
C GLU A 177 23.70 4.11 -37.31
N ASN A 178 23.97 5.40 -37.19
CA ASN A 178 24.70 6.14 -38.21
C ASN A 178 25.45 7.33 -37.59
N SER A 179 26.69 7.08 -37.18
CA SER A 179 27.78 8.05 -37.23
C SER A 179 29.13 7.33 -37.15
N ASN A 180 29.61 6.85 -38.30
CA ASN A 180 31.05 6.79 -38.53
C ASN A 180 31.55 8.24 -38.66
N LEU A 181 32.46 8.65 -37.78
CA LEU A 181 33.64 9.48 -38.08
C LEU A 181 34.45 9.68 -36.78
N LEU A 182 35.37 8.74 -36.54
CA LEU A 182 36.77 8.93 -36.16
C LEU A 182 37.33 7.55 -35.73
N GLN A 183 37.54 6.68 -36.71
CA GLN A 183 38.40 5.52 -36.54
C GLN A 183 39.63 5.73 -37.42
N GLY A 184 40.66 6.33 -36.83
CA GLY A 184 42.02 6.21 -37.32
C GLY A 184 42.50 4.80 -37.03
N SER A 185 42.44 3.95 -38.06
CA SER A 185 43.38 2.87 -38.35
C SER A 185 43.91 2.02 -37.18
N PHE A 186 43.30 0.84 -37.00
CA PHE A 186 44.05 -0.35 -36.62
C PHE A 186 44.56 -1.02 -37.90
N SER A 187 45.84 -1.38 -37.90
CA SER A 187 46.36 -2.47 -38.72
C SER A 187 47.37 -3.25 -37.89
N SER A 188 46.96 -4.41 -37.40
CA SER A 188 47.85 -5.49 -37.03
C SER A 188 47.98 -6.39 -38.25
N THR A 189 49.22 -6.65 -38.70
CA THR A 189 49.53 -7.73 -39.63
C THR A 189 50.62 -8.59 -39.03
N SER A 190 50.34 -9.88 -39.00
CA SER A 190 51.20 -11.00 -38.63
C SER A 190 52.25 -11.33 -39.69
N SER A 191 53.43 -11.78 -39.28
CA SER A 191 54.29 -12.77 -39.98
C SER A 191 55.35 -13.25 -38.95
N SER A 192 55.37 -14.51 -38.50
CA SER A 192 55.78 -15.79 -39.12
C SER A 192 57.29 -15.97 -39.32
N CYS A 193 57.79 -17.01 -38.63
CA CYS A 193 58.81 -18.02 -38.98
C CYS A 193 60.31 -17.67 -39.23
N ALA A 194 61.11 -18.14 -38.25
CA ALA A 194 62.12 -19.23 -38.35
C ALA A 194 63.51 -19.05 -38.99
N SER A 195 64.47 -19.70 -38.31
CA SER A 195 65.80 -20.20 -38.73
C SER A 195 66.89 -19.14 -39.00
N GLY A 196 68.15 -19.28 -38.58
CA GLY A 196 68.91 -20.33 -37.88
C GLY A 196 70.40 -19.94 -37.89
N CYS A 197 71.23 -20.72 -37.16
CA CYS A 197 72.70 -20.91 -37.26
C CYS A 197 73.52 -20.66 -35.98
N THR A 198 73.91 -21.80 -35.39
CA THR A 198 75.26 -22.27 -35.01
C THR A 198 76.38 -21.31 -34.57
N SER A 199 76.90 -21.65 -33.39
CA SER A 199 78.28 -21.66 -32.84
C SER A 199 79.44 -21.57 -33.87
N THR A 200 80.67 -21.13 -33.58
CA THR A 200 81.49 -21.13 -32.36
C THR A 200 82.67 -20.14 -32.51
N GLU A 201 83.41 -19.96 -31.42
CA GLU A 201 84.52 -19.07 -31.06
C GLU A 201 85.72 -18.84 -32.01
N MET A 202 86.42 -17.74 -31.70
CA MET A 202 87.71 -17.27 -32.23
C MET A 202 88.92 -18.07 -31.72
N ARG A 203 89.91 -18.29 -32.59
CA ARG A 203 91.24 -17.65 -32.46
C ARG A 203 92.14 -17.86 -33.70
N VAL A 204 93.17 -17.02 -33.77
CA VAL A 204 93.88 -16.47 -34.93
C VAL A 204 95.27 -17.12 -35.11
N SER A 205 95.59 -17.44 -36.39
CA SER A 205 96.87 -17.35 -37.17
C SER A 205 98.20 -17.90 -36.60
N SER A 206 99.22 -18.32 -37.37
CA SER A 206 99.61 -18.21 -38.80
C SER A 206 100.84 -19.09 -39.11
N GLY A 207 100.94 -19.56 -40.37
CA GLY A 207 102.17 -19.74 -41.19
C GLY A 207 103.08 -20.94 -40.88
N SER A 208 103.76 -21.62 -41.81
CA SER A 208 103.85 -21.63 -43.28
C SER A 208 104.69 -22.87 -43.71
N ASP A 209 104.36 -23.47 -44.86
CA ASP A 209 105.04 -24.43 -45.78
C ASP A 209 106.60 -24.63 -45.74
N PRO A 210 107.21 -25.60 -46.49
CA PRO A 210 106.72 -26.86 -47.12
C PRO A 210 107.72 -28.09 -47.09
N LYS A 211 107.27 -29.25 -47.61
CA LYS A 211 107.97 -30.33 -48.43
C LYS A 211 109.38 -30.85 -48.01
N VAL A 212 109.82 -32.12 -48.13
CA VAL A 212 109.53 -33.33 -48.95
C VAL A 212 110.45 -34.47 -48.41
N GLU A 213 110.05 -35.75 -48.60
CA GLU A 213 110.78 -37.05 -48.79
C GLU A 213 112.19 -37.27 -48.17
N GLU A 214 112.71 -38.44 -47.78
CA GLU A 214 112.37 -39.87 -47.81
C GLU A 214 113.35 -40.60 -46.85
N GLU A 215 112.98 -41.82 -46.47
CA GLU A 215 113.68 -42.94 -45.80
C GLU A 215 115.21 -42.96 -45.52
N SER A 216 115.60 -43.55 -44.37
CA SER A 216 116.19 -44.92 -44.32
C SER A 216 116.99 -45.21 -43.03
N SER A 217 116.45 -46.14 -42.22
CA SER A 217 117.07 -47.20 -41.40
C SER A 217 118.59 -47.23 -41.15
N TYR A 218 119.02 -47.39 -39.89
CA TYR A 218 119.58 -48.65 -39.38
C TYR A 218 119.73 -48.63 -37.85
N SER A 219 119.32 -49.74 -37.25
CA SER A 219 118.87 -49.90 -35.88
C SER A 219 119.66 -50.99 -35.15
N HIS A 220 119.36 -51.10 -33.84
CA HIS A 220 119.51 -52.30 -33.00
C HIS A 220 120.86 -52.55 -32.31
N ILE A 221 121.22 -51.68 -31.35
CA ILE A 221 121.62 -52.11 -29.99
C ILE A 221 120.98 -51.19 -28.93
N GLU A 222 120.53 -50.00 -29.32
CA GLU A 222 119.71 -49.09 -28.51
C GLU A 222 118.31 -49.64 -28.17
N GLU A 223 117.77 -50.58 -28.96
CA GLU A 223 116.35 -50.92 -28.89
C GLU A 223 115.90 -51.66 -27.62
N GLY A 224 116.75 -52.51 -27.04
CA GLY A 224 116.42 -53.19 -25.78
C GLY A 224 116.49 -52.27 -24.54
N SER A 225 117.31 -51.22 -24.60
CA SER A 225 117.33 -50.17 -23.57
C SER A 225 116.18 -49.17 -23.80
N LEU A 226 115.92 -48.81 -25.07
CA LEU A 226 114.84 -47.91 -25.47
C LEU A 226 113.46 -48.50 -25.18
N GLU A 227 113.22 -49.81 -25.37
CA GLU A 227 111.93 -50.43 -25.03
C GLU A 227 111.68 -50.49 -23.52
N ALA A 228 112.69 -50.81 -22.71
CA ALA A 228 112.56 -50.80 -21.26
C ALA A 228 112.37 -49.37 -20.70
N GLU A 229 113.03 -48.38 -21.30
CA GLU A 229 112.90 -46.97 -20.96
C GLU A 229 111.57 -46.38 -21.49
N ALA A 230 111.10 -46.82 -22.66
CA ALA A 230 109.79 -46.45 -23.21
C ALA A 230 108.64 -47.00 -22.36
N LEU A 231 108.70 -48.27 -21.94
CA LEU A 231 107.71 -48.86 -21.02
C LEU A 231 107.74 -48.20 -19.64
N GLY A 232 108.93 -47.81 -19.16
CA GLY A 232 109.09 -47.02 -17.93
C GLY A 232 108.50 -45.61 -18.03
N ASN A 233 108.70 -44.94 -19.16
CA ASN A 233 108.16 -43.61 -19.44
C ASN A 233 106.64 -43.64 -19.63
N GLU A 234 106.09 -44.65 -20.31
CA GLU A 234 104.65 -44.84 -20.50
C GLU A 234 103.95 -45.18 -19.18
N ALA A 235 104.60 -45.99 -18.32
CA ALA A 235 104.13 -46.23 -16.96
C ALA A 235 104.19 -44.96 -16.08
N PHE A 236 105.21 -44.13 -16.24
CA PHE A 236 105.35 -42.86 -15.53
C PHE A 236 104.32 -41.81 -15.99
N GLU A 237 104.06 -41.72 -17.29
CA GLU A 237 103.04 -40.85 -17.87
C GLU A 237 101.63 -41.30 -17.45
N GLY A 238 101.37 -42.61 -17.45
CA GLY A 238 100.16 -43.21 -16.90
C GLY A 238 99.96 -42.88 -15.41
N LEU A 239 101.03 -42.95 -14.61
CA LEU A 239 101.01 -42.57 -13.20
C LEU A 239 100.73 -41.07 -13.01
N LEU A 240 101.31 -40.20 -13.84
CA LEU A 240 101.10 -38.75 -13.78
C LEU A 240 99.65 -38.41 -14.12
N LYS A 241 99.09 -39.03 -15.16
CA LYS A 241 97.68 -38.87 -15.56
C LYS A 241 96.72 -39.36 -14.47
N CYS A 242 97.02 -40.50 -13.84
CA CYS A 242 96.27 -40.97 -12.67
C CYS A 242 96.30 -39.96 -11.51
N LYS A 243 97.47 -39.39 -11.19
CA LYS A 243 97.58 -38.35 -10.14
C LYS A 243 96.80 -37.06 -10.47
N THR A 244 96.77 -36.65 -11.74
CA THR A 244 95.98 -35.48 -12.16
C THR A 244 94.49 -35.74 -11.99
N LEU A 245 93.99 -36.91 -12.42
CA LEU A 245 92.60 -37.29 -12.24
C LEU A 245 92.22 -37.46 -10.75
N GLU A 246 93.13 -37.95 -9.92
CA GLU A 246 92.93 -37.99 -8.46
C GLU A 246 92.76 -36.58 -7.86
N LEU A 247 93.55 -35.59 -8.30
CA LEU A 247 93.41 -34.19 -7.87
C LEU A 247 92.08 -33.57 -8.33
N GLU A 248 91.69 -33.80 -9.59
CA GLU A 248 90.40 -33.33 -10.12
C GLU A 248 89.21 -33.97 -9.39
N ALA A 249 89.30 -35.27 -9.08
CA ALA A 249 88.29 -35.97 -8.28
C ALA A 249 88.21 -35.43 -6.85
N MET A 250 89.34 -35.11 -6.23
CA MET A 250 89.38 -34.46 -4.91
C MET A 250 88.75 -33.07 -4.93
N GLU A 251 88.99 -32.27 -5.97
CA GLU A 251 88.38 -30.94 -6.13
C GLU A 251 86.87 -31.04 -6.35
N ALA A 252 86.42 -31.97 -7.20
CA ALA A 252 85.01 -32.24 -7.42
C ALA A 252 84.31 -32.69 -6.12
N PHE A 253 84.94 -33.57 -5.34
CA PHE A 253 84.43 -34.02 -4.04
C PHE A 253 84.32 -32.85 -3.05
N SER A 254 85.32 -31.97 -3.01
CA SER A 254 85.29 -30.74 -2.19
C SER A 254 84.11 -29.83 -2.59
N LYS A 255 83.88 -29.62 -3.88
CA LYS A 255 82.75 -28.85 -4.41
C LYS A 255 81.40 -29.47 -4.05
N VAL A 256 81.24 -30.79 -4.20
CA VAL A 256 80.01 -31.50 -3.81
C VAL A 256 79.72 -31.29 -2.32
N LYS A 257 80.73 -31.41 -1.47
CA LYS A 257 80.58 -31.19 -0.02
C LYS A 257 80.14 -29.77 0.33
N ILE A 258 80.62 -28.76 -0.40
CA ILE A 258 80.17 -27.37 -0.24
C ILE A 258 78.70 -27.22 -0.66
N TYR A 259 78.31 -27.80 -1.80
CA TYR A 259 76.92 -27.75 -2.25
C TYR A 259 75.96 -28.52 -1.34
N GLU A 260 76.37 -29.68 -0.80
CA GLU A 260 75.61 -30.43 0.20
C GLU A 260 75.37 -29.58 1.45
N SER A 261 76.41 -28.92 1.96
CA SER A 261 76.29 -28.00 3.10
C SER A 261 75.34 -26.82 2.81
N ALA A 262 75.44 -26.22 1.62
CA ALA A 262 74.57 -25.12 1.20
C ALA A 262 73.11 -25.57 1.04
N LEU A 263 72.87 -26.77 0.50
CA LEU A 263 71.53 -27.34 0.36
C LEU A 263 70.89 -27.60 1.73
N VAL A 264 71.64 -28.16 2.68
CA VAL A 264 71.16 -28.38 4.05
C VAL A 264 70.78 -27.05 4.71
N HIS A 265 71.59 -26.01 4.53
CA HIS A 265 71.30 -24.67 5.06
C HIS A 265 70.05 -24.04 4.43
N GLU A 266 69.88 -24.15 3.11
CA GLU A 266 68.69 -23.66 2.40
C GLU A 266 67.40 -24.37 2.86
N VAL A 267 67.45 -25.70 3.06
CA VAL A 267 66.32 -26.47 3.60
C VAL A 267 65.97 -26.01 5.01
N GLN A 268 66.97 -25.72 5.84
CA GLN A 268 66.74 -25.20 7.20
C GLN A 268 66.07 -23.82 7.18
N LEU A 269 66.54 -22.89 6.35
CA LEU A 269 65.92 -21.56 6.19
C LEU A 269 64.48 -21.65 5.70
N ARG A 270 64.18 -22.55 4.75
CA ARG A 270 62.81 -22.77 4.27
C ARG A 270 61.90 -23.29 5.37
N LYS A 271 62.38 -24.21 6.19
CA LYS A 271 61.64 -24.73 7.32
C LYS A 271 61.33 -23.62 8.34
N GLU A 272 62.31 -22.79 8.67
CA GLU A 272 62.11 -21.64 9.56
C GLU A 272 61.10 -20.62 9.00
N ALA A 273 61.16 -20.36 7.69
CA ALA A 273 60.19 -19.50 7.01
C ALA A 273 58.77 -20.09 7.00
N GLU A 274 58.64 -21.40 6.79
CA GLU A 274 57.37 -22.12 6.82
C GLU A 274 56.76 -22.13 8.24
N ASP A 275 57.57 -22.37 9.26
CA ASP A 275 57.16 -22.30 10.66
C ASP A 275 56.71 -20.87 11.04
N ALA A 276 57.44 -19.83 10.59
CA ALA A 276 57.05 -18.43 10.79
C ALA A 276 55.74 -18.08 10.08
N LEU A 277 55.52 -18.59 8.86
CA LEU A 277 54.28 -18.40 8.12
C LEU A 277 53.10 -19.07 8.83
N ASN A 278 53.28 -20.31 9.30
CA ASN A 278 52.24 -21.06 10.03
C ASN A 278 51.84 -20.35 11.33
N ASN A 279 52.82 -19.82 12.08
CA ASN A 279 52.53 -19.01 13.28
C ASN A 279 51.72 -17.75 12.93
N THR A 280 52.07 -17.07 11.84
CA THR A 280 51.35 -15.87 11.39
C THR A 280 49.91 -16.18 10.98
N ILE A 281 49.69 -17.30 10.27
CA ILE A 281 48.35 -17.77 9.90
C ILE A 281 47.52 -18.05 11.15
N GLN A 282 48.10 -18.74 12.14
CA GLN A 282 47.42 -19.05 13.39
C GLN A 282 47.03 -17.79 14.19
N ASP A 283 47.92 -16.79 14.24
CA ASP A 283 47.63 -15.50 14.86
C ASP A 283 46.52 -14.74 14.13
N GLN A 284 46.53 -14.75 12.78
CA GLN A 284 45.46 -14.15 11.98
C GLN A 284 44.11 -14.84 12.21
N GLU A 285 44.06 -16.16 12.28
CA GLU A 285 42.84 -16.90 12.60
C GLU A 285 42.30 -16.56 13.99
N LYS A 286 43.19 -16.39 14.97
CA LYS A 286 42.81 -15.98 16.33
C LYS A 286 42.21 -14.56 16.33
N LEU A 287 42.85 -13.62 15.64
CA LEU A 287 42.34 -12.26 15.49
C LEU A 287 40.99 -12.22 14.76
N LEU A 288 40.78 -13.08 13.76
CA LEU A 288 39.51 -13.18 13.05
C LEU A 288 38.38 -13.64 14.00
N LYS A 289 38.66 -14.64 14.83
CA LYS A 289 37.70 -15.14 15.85
C LYS A 289 37.36 -14.07 16.88
N GLU A 290 38.35 -13.31 17.36
CA GLU A 290 38.15 -12.20 18.30
C GLU A 290 37.31 -11.08 17.67
N LYS A 291 37.62 -10.71 16.42
CA LYS A 291 36.85 -9.73 15.64
C LYS A 291 35.38 -10.15 15.51
N ASP A 292 35.11 -11.41 15.18
CA ASP A 292 33.74 -11.92 15.03
C ASP A 292 32.98 -11.91 16.36
N GLU A 293 33.64 -12.21 17.48
CA GLU A 293 33.00 -12.13 18.79
C GLU A 293 32.68 -10.69 19.19
N VAL A 294 33.60 -9.75 18.94
CA VAL A 294 33.36 -8.32 19.17
C VAL A 294 32.21 -7.83 18.29
N ALA A 295 32.14 -8.23 17.03
CA ALA A 295 31.06 -7.87 16.12
C ALA A 295 29.70 -8.40 16.62
N ARG A 296 29.63 -9.67 17.05
CA ARG A 296 28.42 -10.25 17.66
C ARG A 296 28.00 -9.50 18.92
N LYS A 297 28.95 -9.13 19.78
CA LYS A 297 28.68 -8.37 21.00
C LYS A 297 28.14 -6.98 20.68
N LEU A 298 28.74 -6.29 19.72
CA LEU A 298 28.30 -4.99 19.22
C LEU A 298 26.88 -5.06 18.65
N GLU A 299 26.57 -6.09 17.87
CA GLU A 299 25.23 -6.25 17.31
C GLU A 299 24.17 -6.48 18.41
N ARG A 300 24.49 -7.28 19.44
CA ARG A 300 23.62 -7.47 20.61
C ARG A 300 23.41 -6.16 21.37
N THR A 301 24.46 -5.38 21.60
CA THR A 301 24.33 -4.10 22.31
C THR A 301 23.54 -3.09 21.49
N MET A 302 23.74 -2.99 20.18
CA MET A 302 22.95 -2.12 19.31
C MET A 302 21.46 -2.47 19.33
N ARG A 303 21.10 -3.76 19.29
CA ARG A 303 19.68 -4.17 19.43
C ARG A 303 19.10 -3.77 20.79
N ASN A 304 19.87 -3.92 21.87
CA ASN A 304 19.44 -3.51 23.20
C ASN A 304 19.26 -2.00 23.31
N VAL A 305 20.18 -1.20 22.76
CA VAL A 305 20.06 0.26 22.72
C VAL A 305 18.82 0.68 21.93
N ALA A 306 18.57 0.09 20.76
CA ALA A 306 17.37 0.38 19.97
C ALA A 306 16.08 0.03 20.74
N LEU A 307 16.06 -1.09 21.46
CA LEU A 307 14.91 -1.50 22.26
C LEU A 307 14.68 -0.58 23.46
N LEU A 308 15.75 -0.11 24.10
CA LEU A 308 15.67 0.87 25.18
C LEU A 308 15.19 2.24 24.67
N ASP A 309 15.62 2.66 23.48
CA ASP A 309 15.18 3.91 22.85
C ASP A 309 13.67 3.87 22.55
N ILE A 310 13.16 2.77 22.00
CA ILE A 310 11.72 2.56 21.78
C ILE A 310 10.94 2.65 23.11
N ARG A 311 11.44 2.02 24.18
CA ARG A 311 10.80 2.10 25.51
C ARG A 311 10.82 3.52 26.07
N ALA A 312 11.93 4.24 25.92
CA ALA A 312 12.05 5.62 26.38
C ALA A 312 11.08 6.55 25.63
N GLN A 313 10.95 6.38 24.30
CA GLN A 313 10.00 7.13 23.48
C GLN A 313 8.55 6.86 23.89
N GLU A 314 8.21 5.60 24.16
CA GLU A 314 6.86 5.22 24.59
C GLU A 314 6.53 5.79 25.98
N GLU A 315 7.45 5.74 26.93
CA GLU A 315 7.25 6.36 28.24
C GLU A 315 7.14 7.90 28.14
N ASN A 316 7.91 8.53 27.25
CA ASN A 316 7.79 9.96 27.00
C ASN A 316 6.42 10.33 26.39
N ARG A 317 5.95 9.54 25.43
CA ARG A 317 4.61 9.68 24.83
C ARG A 317 3.51 9.58 25.89
N ARG A 318 3.59 8.58 26.78
CA ARG A 318 2.65 8.42 27.90
C ARG A 318 2.67 9.61 28.87
N CYS A 319 3.85 10.17 29.13
CA CYS A 319 4.00 11.36 29.96
C CYS A 319 3.36 12.60 29.32
N GLU A 320 3.55 12.79 28.00
CA GLU A 320 2.92 13.88 27.23
C GLU A 320 1.39 13.74 27.18
N GLU A 321 0.87 12.53 27.00
CA GLU A 321 -0.57 12.25 27.06
C GLU A 321 -1.15 12.59 28.42
N ALA A 322 -0.54 12.09 29.50
CA ALA A 322 -0.98 12.38 30.87
C ALA A 322 -0.93 13.90 31.17
N SER A 323 0.11 14.59 30.70
CA SER A 323 0.23 16.06 30.82
C SER A 323 -0.90 16.79 30.07
N GLY A 324 -1.25 16.31 28.87
CA GLY A 324 -2.38 16.80 28.09
C GLY A 324 -3.72 16.61 28.79
N GLU A 325 -3.97 15.42 29.33
CA GLU A 325 -5.17 15.11 30.13
C GLU A 325 -5.27 16.00 31.36
N LEU A 326 -4.16 16.20 32.09
CA LEU A 326 -4.13 17.04 33.29
C LEU A 326 -4.46 18.51 32.95
N LYS A 327 -3.99 19.00 31.80
CA LYS A 327 -4.31 20.35 31.30
C LYS A 327 -5.79 20.47 30.89
N LEU A 328 -6.36 19.43 30.29
CA LEU A 328 -7.80 19.35 29.95
C LEU A 328 -8.68 19.33 31.21
N ILE A 329 -8.28 18.57 32.23
CA ILE A 329 -8.97 18.54 33.52
C ILE A 329 -8.88 19.91 34.19
N GLN A 330 -7.70 20.54 34.19
CA GLN A 330 -7.50 21.86 34.80
C GLN A 330 -8.35 22.94 34.13
N THR A 331 -8.42 22.94 32.79
CA THR A 331 -9.28 23.87 32.03
C THR A 331 -10.77 23.59 32.26
N SER A 332 -11.17 22.32 32.35
CA SER A 332 -12.55 21.93 32.69
C SER A 332 -12.94 22.36 34.11
N ILE A 333 -12.04 22.24 35.09
CA ILE A 333 -12.29 22.75 36.45
C ILE A 333 -12.48 24.27 36.45
N LEU A 334 -11.68 25.00 35.66
CA LEU A 334 -11.82 26.46 35.54
C LEU A 334 -13.14 26.86 34.89
N SER A 335 -13.56 26.18 33.81
CA SER A 335 -14.84 26.46 33.15
C SER A 335 -16.03 26.13 34.05
N LEU A 336 -15.99 25.00 34.77
CA LEU A 336 -17.02 24.63 35.75
C LEU A 336 -17.12 25.66 36.88
N ARG A 337 -15.99 26.19 37.38
CA ARG A 337 -16.00 27.28 38.37
C ARG A 337 -16.63 28.55 37.81
N GLN A 338 -16.35 28.89 36.55
CA GLN A 338 -16.93 30.06 35.90
C GLN A 338 -18.44 29.89 35.68
N GLU A 339 -18.88 28.69 35.32
CA GLU A 339 -20.28 28.34 35.15
C GLU A 339 -21.04 28.35 36.48
N GLU A 340 -20.43 27.82 37.55
CA GLU A 340 -20.99 27.90 38.90
C GLU A 340 -21.21 29.36 39.33
N GLN A 341 -20.26 30.25 39.01
CA GLN A 341 -20.42 31.70 39.23
C GLN A 341 -21.53 32.30 38.35
N ARG A 342 -21.68 31.85 37.10
CA ARG A 342 -22.74 32.30 36.19
C ARG A 342 -24.12 31.89 36.69
N ILE A 343 -24.29 30.62 37.08
CA ILE A 343 -25.53 30.10 37.66
C ILE A 343 -25.86 30.82 38.97
N ARG A 344 -24.86 31.11 39.82
CA ARG A 344 -25.07 31.93 41.02
C ARG A 344 -25.62 33.33 40.69
N ARG A 345 -25.09 33.99 39.66
CA ARG A 345 -25.61 35.29 39.20
C ARG A 345 -27.02 35.19 38.65
N GLN A 346 -27.29 34.23 37.76
CA GLN A 346 -28.63 34.03 37.20
C GLN A 346 -29.66 33.67 38.28
N LYS A 347 -29.27 32.88 39.28
CA LYS A 347 -30.12 32.60 40.45
C LYS A 347 -30.42 33.89 41.23
N MET A 348 -29.45 34.76 41.43
CA MET A 348 -29.64 36.06 42.08
C MET A 348 -30.56 36.97 41.27
N GLU A 349 -30.38 37.03 39.95
CA GLU A 349 -31.24 37.79 39.03
C GLU A 349 -32.66 37.24 38.98
N ALA A 350 -32.85 35.92 38.96
CA ALA A 350 -34.15 35.28 38.99
C ALA A 350 -34.87 35.52 40.32
N VAL A 351 -34.15 35.53 41.45
CA VAL A 351 -34.68 35.92 42.75
C VAL A 351 -35.14 37.39 42.72
N HIS A 352 -34.30 38.29 42.18
CA HIS A 352 -34.66 39.70 42.01
C HIS A 352 -35.87 39.91 41.08
N TRP A 353 -35.96 39.12 40.02
CA TRP A 353 -37.09 39.12 39.07
C TRP A 353 -38.37 38.63 39.76
N LEU A 354 -38.30 37.58 40.58
CA LEU A 354 -39.42 37.08 41.37
C LEU A 354 -39.88 38.07 42.44
N GLU A 355 -38.97 38.77 43.11
CA GLU A 355 -39.30 39.84 44.06
C GLU A 355 -40.00 41.02 43.36
N ARG A 356 -39.50 41.42 42.19
CA ARG A 356 -40.13 42.43 41.34
C ARG A 356 -41.52 42.01 40.86
N TRP A 357 -41.68 40.76 40.46
CA TRP A 357 -42.95 40.21 39.99
C TRP A 357 -43.97 40.08 41.14
N ARG A 358 -43.53 39.65 42.33
CA ARG A 358 -44.35 39.63 43.55
C ARG A 358 -44.79 41.04 43.98
N SER A 359 -43.94 42.04 43.73
CA SER A 359 -44.26 43.46 43.97
C SER A 359 -45.18 44.05 42.89
N SER A 360 -45.23 43.44 41.70
CA SER A 360 -46.08 43.86 40.57
C SER A 360 -47.43 43.14 40.53
N GLY A 361 -47.55 41.96 41.13
CA GLY A 361 -48.77 41.15 41.19
C GLY A 361 -49.88 41.65 42.13
N GLN A 362 -49.75 42.85 42.71
CA GLN A 362 -50.81 43.51 43.47
C GLN A 362 -51.60 44.53 42.64
N ALA A 363 -51.28 44.73 41.36
CA ALA A 363 -52.01 45.62 40.46
C ALA A 363 -52.44 44.87 39.19
N GLY A 364 -53.70 44.39 39.15
CA GLY A 364 -54.34 43.97 37.89
C GLY A 364 -55.05 42.62 37.94
N THR A 365 -56.17 42.56 38.66
CA THR A 365 -57.20 41.53 38.46
C THR A 365 -58.08 41.89 37.26
N ALA A 366 -58.08 41.08 36.19
CA ALA A 366 -59.26 40.83 35.34
C ALA A 366 -58.99 39.73 34.27
N ASN A 367 -59.59 38.57 34.52
CA ASN A 367 -60.43 37.78 33.60
C ASN A 367 -59.87 37.29 32.24
N CYS A 368 -59.64 35.98 32.13
CA CYS A 368 -59.97 35.23 30.92
C CYS A 368 -60.38 33.78 31.25
N ASN A 369 -61.67 33.49 31.03
CA ASN A 369 -62.27 32.16 30.90
C ASN A 369 -62.68 31.97 29.44
N GLY A 370 -62.37 30.81 28.85
CA GLY A 370 -62.81 30.36 27.51
C GLY A 370 -61.83 29.34 26.94
N PHE A 371 -61.95 28.04 27.25
CA PHE A 371 -62.81 27.02 26.63
C PHE A 371 -62.42 26.61 25.18
N LEU A 372 -61.68 25.49 25.15
CA LEU A 372 -61.55 24.40 24.17
C LEU A 372 -62.08 24.58 22.72
N GLY A 373 -61.15 24.57 21.77
CA GLY A 373 -61.40 24.30 20.34
C GLY A 373 -60.24 23.49 19.76
N ILE A 374 -60.48 22.20 19.51
CA ILE A 374 -59.56 21.29 18.81
C ILE A 374 -59.64 21.64 17.33
N THR A 375 -58.52 22.09 16.76
CA THR A 375 -58.31 22.11 15.31
C THR A 375 -56.99 21.38 15.06
N GLU A 376 -57.05 20.29 14.30
CA GLU A 376 -55.89 19.52 13.83
C GLU A 376 -55.05 20.39 12.89
N GLU A 377 -54.02 21.04 13.42
CA GLU A 377 -52.87 21.48 12.64
C GLU A 377 -51.70 20.57 13.01
N LEU A 378 -51.12 19.91 11.99
CA LEU A 378 -49.83 19.22 12.12
C LEU A 378 -48.84 20.20 12.77
N PRO A 379 -48.04 19.79 13.79
CA PRO A 379 -47.18 20.73 14.47
C PRO A 379 -46.23 21.38 13.48
N GLU A 380 -46.31 22.70 13.34
CA GLU A 380 -45.38 23.47 12.52
C GLU A 380 -43.95 23.14 12.96
N LEU A 381 -43.08 22.90 11.97
CA LEU A 381 -41.67 22.62 12.20
C LEU A 381 -41.05 23.79 12.97
N ALA A 382 -40.45 23.54 14.13
CA ALA A 382 -39.90 24.60 14.96
C ALA A 382 -38.73 25.32 14.27
N GLU A 383 -38.77 26.65 14.24
CA GLU A 383 -37.66 27.47 13.80
C GLU A 383 -36.79 27.88 15.00
N PHE A 384 -35.49 27.54 14.94
CA PHE A 384 -34.52 27.84 15.99
C PHE A 384 -33.55 28.93 15.55
N SER A 385 -33.10 29.76 16.49
CA SER A 385 -32.06 30.75 16.25
C SER A 385 -30.65 30.13 16.35
N LEU A 386 -29.63 30.81 15.78
CA LEU A 386 -28.23 30.40 15.98
C LEU A 386 -27.85 30.36 17.47
N SER A 387 -28.39 31.28 18.27
CA SER A 387 -28.16 31.35 19.73
C SER A 387 -28.68 30.10 20.45
N ASP A 388 -29.83 29.56 20.03
CA ASP A 388 -30.38 28.33 20.59
C ASP A 388 -29.45 27.14 20.33
N LEU A 389 -28.95 27.03 19.10
CA LEU A 389 -28.02 25.96 18.72
C LEU A 389 -26.67 26.09 19.43
N GLN A 390 -26.15 27.31 19.56
CA GLN A 390 -24.91 27.58 20.30
C GLN A 390 -25.05 27.20 21.77
N THR A 391 -26.18 27.55 22.39
CA THR A 391 -26.47 27.17 23.78
C THR A 391 -26.56 25.66 23.94
N ALA A 392 -27.28 25.00 23.03
CA ALA A 392 -27.48 23.55 23.05
C ALA A 392 -26.20 22.72 22.88
N THR A 393 -25.21 23.25 22.15
CA THR A 393 -23.99 22.54 21.74
C THR A 393 -22.72 23.06 22.42
N CYS A 394 -22.85 23.97 23.39
CA CYS A 394 -21.72 24.70 23.99
C CYS A 394 -20.82 25.35 22.92
N ASN A 395 -21.42 26.19 22.07
CA ASN A 395 -20.78 26.85 20.93
C ASN A 395 -20.19 25.89 19.90
N PHE A 396 -20.91 24.82 19.56
CA PHE A 396 -20.46 23.77 18.63
C PHE A 396 -19.10 23.18 19.03
N SER A 397 -18.90 22.93 20.32
CA SER A 397 -17.66 22.35 20.83
C SER A 397 -17.39 20.97 20.20
N GLU A 398 -16.14 20.71 19.82
CA GLU A 398 -15.72 19.42 19.27
C GLU A 398 -15.98 18.25 20.24
N SER A 399 -16.07 18.51 21.56
CA SER A 399 -16.44 17.50 22.56
C SER A 399 -17.85 16.93 22.38
N PHE A 400 -18.75 17.70 21.75
CA PHE A 400 -20.14 17.28 21.48
C PHE A 400 -20.32 16.79 20.04
N LYS A 401 -19.25 16.73 19.24
CA LYS A 401 -19.34 16.29 17.85
C LYS A 401 -19.55 14.79 17.77
N LEU A 402 -20.65 14.39 17.15
CA LEU A 402 -21.00 12.99 16.89
C LEU A 402 -20.31 12.45 15.63
N GLY A 403 -20.09 13.31 14.64
CA GLY A 403 -19.44 12.91 13.40
C GLY A 403 -19.30 14.05 12.39
N GLN A 404 -18.54 13.77 11.33
CA GLN A 404 -18.34 14.65 10.19
C GLN A 404 -18.52 13.84 8.90
N GLY A 405 -19.42 14.29 8.02
CA GLY A 405 -19.72 13.67 6.74
C GLY A 405 -19.58 14.68 5.58
N GLY A 406 -19.84 14.22 4.35
CA GLY A 406 -19.79 15.07 3.15
C GLY A 406 -20.80 16.23 3.16
N CYS A 407 -21.90 16.07 3.90
CA CYS A 407 -22.97 17.07 4.00
C CYS A 407 -22.77 18.07 5.15
N GLY A 408 -21.85 17.82 6.10
CA GLY A 408 -21.66 18.70 7.25
C GLY A 408 -21.19 18.01 8.53
N GLN A 409 -21.35 18.72 9.64
CA GLN A 409 -20.97 18.27 10.98
C GLN A 409 -22.22 18.01 11.82
N VAL A 410 -22.21 16.94 12.60
CA VAL A 410 -23.32 16.60 13.50
C VAL A 410 -22.87 16.71 14.94
N TYR A 411 -23.63 17.44 15.75
CA TYR A 411 -23.37 17.68 17.16
C TYR A 411 -24.49 17.10 18.02
N LYS A 412 -24.14 16.57 19.18
CA LYS A 412 -25.09 16.28 20.25
C LYS A 412 -25.40 17.58 20.98
N GLY A 413 -26.66 17.82 21.30
CA GLY A 413 -27.05 18.97 22.11
C GLY A 413 -28.21 18.65 23.04
N GLU A 414 -28.50 19.58 23.93
CA GLU A 414 -29.69 19.55 24.79
C GLU A 414 -30.58 20.76 24.45
N MET A 415 -31.79 20.51 23.98
CA MET A 415 -32.76 21.53 23.57
C MET A 415 -34.13 21.19 24.15
N LEU A 416 -34.81 22.18 24.75
CA LEU A 416 -36.16 22.02 25.32
C LEU A 416 -36.28 20.82 26.30
N GLY A 417 -35.22 20.57 27.08
CA GLY A 417 -35.16 19.45 28.03
C GLY A 417 -35.03 18.07 27.38
N ARG A 418 -34.59 18.00 26.12
CA ARG A 418 -34.41 16.76 25.36
C ARG A 418 -33.04 16.74 24.67
N THR A 419 -32.42 15.56 24.63
CA THR A 419 -31.22 15.34 23.85
C THR A 419 -31.55 15.33 22.35
N VAL A 420 -30.82 16.11 21.57
CA VAL A 420 -31.00 16.28 20.12
C VAL A 420 -29.71 16.06 19.34
N ALA A 421 -29.86 15.78 18.05
CA ALA A 421 -28.76 15.77 17.09
C ALA A 421 -28.89 16.97 16.15
N ILE A 422 -27.89 17.85 16.15
CA ILE A 422 -27.87 19.10 15.38
C ILE A 422 -26.89 18.92 14.22
N LYS A 423 -27.42 18.80 12.99
CA LYS A 423 -26.64 18.71 11.76
C LYS A 423 -26.45 20.10 11.18
N ARG A 424 -25.22 20.59 11.20
CA ARG A 424 -24.82 21.87 10.60
C ARG A 424 -24.24 21.61 9.22
N LEU A 425 -24.91 22.14 8.19
CA LEU A 425 -24.47 22.00 6.80
C LEU A 425 -23.36 23.01 6.47
N HIS A 426 -22.55 22.71 5.46
CA HIS A 426 -21.46 23.62 5.06
C HIS A 426 -22.03 24.86 4.31
N PRO A 427 -21.88 26.09 4.85
CA PRO A 427 -22.50 27.28 4.25
C PRO A 427 -21.88 27.71 2.91
N ASN A 428 -20.63 27.29 2.62
CA ASN A 428 -19.90 27.69 1.41
C ASN A 428 -20.14 26.74 0.21
N ASN A 429 -21.04 25.75 0.33
CA ASN A 429 -21.32 24.80 -0.73
C ASN A 429 -22.76 25.01 -1.25
N MET A 430 -22.93 25.38 -2.52
CA MET A 430 -24.25 25.52 -3.18
C MET A 430 -25.11 24.26 -3.03
N GLN A 431 -24.46 23.10 -2.91
CA GLN A 431 -25.12 21.82 -2.68
C GLN A 431 -25.76 21.72 -1.28
N GLY A 432 -25.15 22.32 -0.25
CA GLY A 432 -25.68 22.31 1.12
C GLY A 432 -26.99 23.10 1.26
N GLN A 433 -27.20 24.17 0.47
CA GLN A 433 -28.46 24.91 0.46
C GLN A 433 -29.61 24.08 -0.08
N SER A 434 -29.35 23.39 -1.19
CA SER A 434 -30.35 22.55 -1.84
C SER A 434 -30.71 21.35 -0.96
N GLU A 435 -29.72 20.76 -0.29
CA GLU A 435 -29.92 19.66 0.67
C GLU A 435 -30.76 20.14 1.87
N PHE A 436 -30.46 21.30 2.45
CA PHE A 436 -31.23 21.90 3.54
C PHE A 436 -32.71 22.07 3.18
N GLN A 437 -32.98 22.77 2.07
CA GLN A 437 -34.35 23.08 1.65
C GLN A 437 -35.15 21.81 1.36
N LYS A 438 -34.54 20.83 0.70
CA LYS A 438 -35.19 19.54 0.41
C LYS A 438 -35.50 18.76 1.69
N GLU A 439 -34.54 18.67 2.60
CA GLU A 439 -34.70 17.91 3.83
C GLU A 439 -35.79 18.54 4.71
N VAL A 440 -35.86 19.87 4.81
CA VAL A 440 -36.98 20.60 5.46
C VAL A 440 -38.31 20.34 4.75
N GLN A 441 -38.37 20.47 3.42
CA GLN A 441 -39.59 20.29 2.64
C GLN A 441 -40.17 18.88 2.76
N VAL A 442 -39.30 17.87 2.80
CA VAL A 442 -39.66 16.46 2.82
C VAL A 442 -39.92 16.02 4.26
N LEU A 443 -38.93 16.08 5.15
CA LEU A 443 -39.07 15.59 6.53
C LEU A 443 -40.02 16.43 7.37
N GLY A 444 -40.21 17.71 7.07
CA GLY A 444 -41.22 18.54 7.73
C GLY A 444 -42.66 18.03 7.54
N LYS A 445 -42.89 17.14 6.57
CA LYS A 445 -44.21 16.58 6.24
C LYS A 445 -44.31 15.07 6.46
N LEU A 446 -43.22 14.40 6.83
CA LEU A 446 -43.19 12.95 7.00
C LEU A 446 -43.17 12.59 8.48
N GLN A 447 -44.10 11.72 8.87
CA GLN A 447 -44.07 11.07 10.18
C GLN A 447 -44.21 9.57 9.99
N HIS A 448 -43.19 8.82 10.40
CA HIS A 448 -43.19 7.37 10.36
C HIS A 448 -42.25 6.83 11.45
N PRO A 449 -42.61 5.74 12.17
CA PRO A 449 -41.81 5.22 13.28
C PRO A 449 -40.35 4.87 12.93
N HIS A 450 -40.10 4.51 11.67
CA HIS A 450 -38.78 4.10 11.17
C HIS A 450 -38.11 5.15 10.26
N LEU A 451 -38.56 6.40 10.33
CA LEU A 451 -37.88 7.56 9.74
C LEU A 451 -37.42 8.49 10.86
N VAL A 452 -36.26 9.12 10.70
CA VAL A 452 -35.78 10.10 11.68
C VAL A 452 -36.73 11.30 11.73
N THR A 453 -37.07 11.72 12.94
CA THR A 453 -37.96 12.87 13.16
C THR A 453 -37.15 14.16 13.10
N LEU A 454 -37.50 15.04 12.17
CA LEU A 454 -37.01 16.42 12.15
C LEU A 454 -37.81 17.23 13.16
N LEU A 455 -37.13 17.73 14.20
CA LEU A 455 -37.74 18.51 15.29
C LEU A 455 -37.82 20.00 14.95
N GLY A 456 -36.87 20.49 14.16
CA GLY A 456 -36.82 21.88 13.75
C GLY A 456 -35.65 22.18 12.82
N ALA A 457 -35.57 23.44 12.40
CA ALA A 457 -34.50 23.93 11.54
C ALA A 457 -34.05 25.32 11.99
N CYS A 458 -32.79 25.65 11.70
CA CYS A 458 -32.24 26.99 11.86
C CYS A 458 -31.76 27.48 10.49
N PRO A 459 -32.57 28.28 9.78
CA PRO A 459 -32.20 28.83 8.47
C PRO A 459 -30.95 29.72 8.53
N GLU A 460 -30.79 30.50 9.61
CA GLU A 460 -29.63 31.37 9.82
C GLU A 460 -28.30 30.59 9.78
N ALA A 461 -28.28 29.42 10.43
CA ALA A 461 -27.10 28.57 10.57
C ALA A 461 -27.07 27.39 9.60
N TRP A 462 -28.06 27.27 8.70
CA TRP A 462 -28.22 26.17 7.75
C TRP A 462 -28.14 24.81 8.46
N SER A 463 -28.86 24.71 9.57
CA SER A 463 -28.75 23.60 10.51
C SER A 463 -30.10 22.93 10.74
N LEU A 464 -30.09 21.61 10.88
CA LEU A 464 -31.26 20.77 11.07
C LEU A 464 -31.19 20.11 12.44
N VAL A 465 -32.30 20.09 13.17
CA VAL A 465 -32.40 19.54 14.53
C VAL A 465 -33.24 18.28 14.49
N TYR A 466 -32.63 17.15 14.85
CA TYR A 466 -33.24 15.83 14.86
C TYR A 466 -33.37 15.27 16.28
N GLU A 467 -34.22 14.27 16.42
CA GLU A 467 -34.13 13.37 17.57
C GLU A 467 -32.75 12.70 17.65
N TYR A 468 -32.24 12.51 18.88
CA TYR A 468 -30.97 11.82 19.09
C TYR A 468 -31.16 10.30 19.21
N LEU A 469 -30.40 9.53 18.44
CA LEU A 469 -30.38 8.07 18.48
C LEU A 469 -29.08 7.55 19.12
N PRO A 470 -29.13 6.94 20.32
CA PRO A 470 -27.93 6.68 21.13
C PRO A 470 -27.07 5.51 20.65
N ASN A 471 -27.64 4.56 19.88
CA ASN A 471 -26.93 3.33 19.47
C ASN A 471 -26.20 3.46 18.12
N GLY A 472 -26.03 4.69 17.61
CA GLY A 472 -25.25 4.97 16.40
C GLY A 472 -25.88 4.39 15.13
N SER A 473 -25.05 4.15 14.12
CA SER A 473 -25.50 3.61 12.83
C SER A 473 -25.48 2.08 12.80
N LEU A 474 -26.27 1.49 11.91
CA LEU A 474 -26.24 0.06 11.62
C LEU A 474 -24.85 -0.40 11.14
N GLN A 475 -24.14 0.48 10.42
CA GLN A 475 -22.76 0.24 10.00
C GLN A 475 -21.82 0.01 11.19
N ASP A 476 -21.94 0.82 12.25
CA ASP A 476 -21.10 0.70 13.45
C ASP A 476 -21.31 -0.66 14.14
N ARG A 477 -22.55 -1.17 14.12
CA ARG A 477 -22.90 -2.49 14.70
C ARG A 477 -22.46 -3.67 13.82
N LEU A 478 -22.58 -3.55 12.49
CA LEU A 478 -22.20 -4.62 11.56
C LEU A 478 -20.69 -4.86 11.51
N PHE A 479 -19.89 -3.80 11.62
CA PHE A 479 -18.42 -3.89 11.56
C PHE A 479 -17.74 -3.83 12.94
N GLN A 480 -18.51 -4.06 14.02
CA GLN A 480 -18.03 -4.18 15.40
C GLN A 480 -17.09 -3.04 15.85
N LYS A 481 -17.41 -1.80 15.47
CA LYS A 481 -16.66 -0.64 15.96
C LYS A 481 -16.81 -0.59 17.49
N ASN A 482 -15.70 -0.47 18.22
CA ASN A 482 -15.65 -0.37 19.69
C ASN A 482 -16.09 -1.63 20.49
N ASN A 483 -15.90 -2.85 19.97
CA ASN A 483 -16.20 -4.12 20.68
C ASN A 483 -17.67 -4.28 21.13
N ILE A 484 -18.61 -3.65 20.43
CA ILE A 484 -20.04 -3.77 20.76
C ILE A 484 -20.56 -5.14 20.30
N ALA A 485 -21.35 -5.82 21.15
CA ALA A 485 -21.90 -7.14 20.86
C ALA A 485 -22.68 -7.18 19.52
N PRO A 486 -22.48 -8.22 18.69
CA PRO A 486 -23.15 -8.35 17.40
C PRO A 486 -24.66 -8.47 17.54
N LEU A 487 -25.40 -8.00 16.54
CA LEU A 487 -26.86 -8.11 16.51
C LEU A 487 -27.28 -9.56 16.27
N THR A 488 -28.24 -10.07 17.03
CA THR A 488 -28.85 -11.40 16.84
C THR A 488 -29.66 -11.45 15.54
N TRP A 489 -29.91 -12.65 15.01
CA TRP A 489 -30.76 -12.80 13.81
C TRP A 489 -32.15 -12.18 13.99
N LYS A 490 -32.73 -12.23 15.20
CA LYS A 490 -34.05 -11.62 15.49
C LYS A 490 -34.02 -10.11 15.31
N ILE A 491 -33.00 -9.44 15.85
CA ILE A 491 -32.84 -7.98 15.69
C ILE A 491 -32.56 -7.63 14.23
N ARG A 492 -31.67 -8.38 13.55
CA ARG A 492 -31.37 -8.14 12.14
C ARG A 492 -32.61 -8.31 11.25
N THR A 493 -33.43 -9.34 11.50
CA THR A 493 -34.68 -9.58 10.76
C THR A 493 -35.72 -8.50 11.05
N ARG A 494 -35.82 -8.04 12.31
CA ARG A 494 -36.67 -6.89 12.66
C ARG A 494 -36.24 -5.64 11.89
N ILE A 495 -34.95 -5.33 11.85
CA ILE A 495 -34.41 -4.18 11.09
C ILE A 495 -34.78 -4.28 9.59
N VAL A 496 -34.74 -5.48 8.99
CA VAL A 496 -35.21 -5.69 7.60
C VAL A 496 -36.69 -5.29 7.47
N ALA A 497 -37.55 -5.74 8.39
CA ALA A 497 -38.97 -5.38 8.37
C ALA A 497 -39.18 -3.87 8.53
N GLU A 498 -38.51 -3.24 9.49
CA GLU A 498 -38.60 -1.80 9.78
C GLU A 498 -38.17 -0.93 8.59
N ILE A 499 -37.05 -1.28 7.92
CA ILE A 499 -36.60 -0.61 6.68
C ILE A 499 -37.66 -0.80 5.59
N SER A 500 -38.20 -2.02 5.43
CA SER A 500 -39.20 -2.30 4.41
C SER A 500 -40.49 -1.50 4.59
N SER A 501 -40.92 -1.30 5.85
CA SER A 501 -42.08 -0.45 6.20
C SER A 501 -41.82 1.00 5.82
N ALA A 502 -40.65 1.55 6.19
CA ALA A 502 -40.28 2.92 5.85
C ALA A 502 -40.23 3.14 4.33
N LEU A 503 -39.59 2.24 3.59
CA LEU A 503 -39.52 2.35 2.12
C LEU A 503 -40.90 2.21 1.47
N CYS A 504 -41.73 1.28 1.93
CA CYS A 504 -43.10 1.14 1.45
C CYS A 504 -43.90 2.44 1.65
N PHE A 505 -43.76 3.10 2.81
CA PHE A 505 -44.38 4.39 3.09
C PHE A 505 -43.89 5.50 2.14
N LEU A 506 -42.57 5.65 1.97
CA LEU A 506 -41.99 6.63 1.06
C LEU A 506 -42.42 6.41 -0.40
N HIS A 507 -42.38 5.17 -0.88
CA HIS A 507 -42.70 4.81 -2.25
C HIS A 507 -44.20 4.87 -2.56
N SER A 508 -45.05 4.86 -1.52
CA SER A 508 -46.51 4.99 -1.62
C SER A 508 -47.02 6.42 -1.38
N SER A 509 -46.13 7.36 -1.06
CA SER A 509 -46.47 8.76 -0.82
C SER A 509 -47.13 9.41 -2.04
N LYS A 510 -48.08 10.31 -1.81
CA LYS A 510 -48.84 11.05 -2.82
C LYS A 510 -48.85 12.55 -2.48
N PRO A 511 -48.86 13.46 -3.47
CA PRO A 511 -48.96 13.23 -4.92
C PRO A 511 -47.68 12.68 -5.56
N GLU A 512 -46.54 12.82 -4.88
CA GLU A 512 -45.22 12.43 -5.38
C GLU A 512 -44.66 11.26 -4.58
N LYS A 513 -44.11 10.27 -5.28
CA LYS A 513 -43.37 9.19 -4.62
C LYS A 513 -42.04 9.74 -4.14
N ILE A 514 -41.62 9.35 -2.94
CA ILE A 514 -40.36 9.80 -2.37
C ILE A 514 -39.34 8.69 -2.55
N VAL A 515 -38.26 8.98 -3.28
CA VAL A 515 -37.11 8.08 -3.41
C VAL A 515 -36.00 8.58 -2.50
N HIS A 516 -35.51 7.72 -1.61
CA HIS A 516 -34.47 8.09 -0.65
C HIS A 516 -33.13 8.38 -1.35
N GLY A 517 -32.68 7.48 -2.22
CA GLY A 517 -31.52 7.70 -3.10
C GLY A 517 -30.13 7.46 -2.49
N ASP A 518 -29.98 7.57 -1.16
CA ASP A 518 -28.72 7.25 -0.43
C ASP A 518 -28.90 6.15 0.62
N LEU A 519 -29.69 5.12 0.34
CA LEU A 519 -29.92 4.08 1.35
C LEU A 519 -28.65 3.24 1.56
N LYS A 520 -28.09 3.28 2.78
CA LYS A 520 -26.89 2.51 3.17
C LYS A 520 -26.86 2.33 4.69
N PRO A 521 -26.10 1.35 5.24
CA PRO A 521 -26.05 1.10 6.68
C PRO A 521 -25.62 2.30 7.54
N GLN A 522 -24.86 3.25 6.99
CA GLN A 522 -24.48 4.48 7.68
C GLN A 522 -25.67 5.42 7.92
N ASN A 523 -26.69 5.38 7.06
CA ASN A 523 -27.87 6.24 7.09
C ASN A 523 -29.07 5.54 7.79
N ILE A 524 -28.80 4.45 8.51
CA ILE A 524 -29.78 3.71 9.31
C ILE A 524 -29.31 3.79 10.75
N LEU A 525 -29.98 4.60 11.57
CA LEU A 525 -29.63 4.84 12.97
C LEU A 525 -30.44 3.94 13.90
N LEU A 526 -29.91 3.64 15.08
CA LEU A 526 -30.54 2.75 16.05
C LEU A 526 -30.90 3.49 17.34
N ASN A 527 -32.14 3.34 17.78
CA ASN A 527 -32.61 3.90 19.04
C ASN A 527 -32.18 3.03 20.25
N SER A 528 -32.59 3.39 21.46
CA SER A 528 -32.28 2.65 22.70
C SER A 528 -32.73 1.17 22.67
N GLU A 529 -33.84 0.85 21.99
CA GLU A 529 -34.38 -0.51 21.86
C GLU A 529 -33.83 -1.29 20.65
N LEU A 530 -32.83 -0.72 19.94
CA LEU A 530 -32.27 -1.26 18.70
C LEU A 530 -33.31 -1.39 17.57
N SER A 531 -34.33 -0.54 17.59
CA SER A 531 -35.21 -0.27 16.44
C SER A 531 -34.54 0.75 15.53
N CYS A 532 -34.69 0.59 14.22
CA CYS A 532 -34.01 1.43 13.25
C CYS A 532 -34.87 2.62 12.77
N LYS A 533 -34.17 3.71 12.44
CA LYS A 533 -34.72 4.88 11.75
C LYS A 533 -33.80 5.30 10.60
N ILE A 534 -34.37 5.52 9.42
CA ILE A 534 -33.65 6.00 8.24
C ILE A 534 -33.46 7.52 8.34
N CYS A 535 -32.25 8.00 8.02
CA CYS A 535 -31.87 9.42 8.01
C CYS A 535 -31.17 9.82 6.71
N GLU A 536 -30.76 11.10 6.59
CA GLU A 536 -30.04 11.67 5.43
C GLU A 536 -30.89 11.80 4.15
N PHE A 537 -31.92 12.66 4.21
CA PHE A 537 -32.83 12.93 3.09
C PHE A 537 -32.35 14.07 2.17
N GLY A 538 -31.15 14.62 2.37
CA GLY A 538 -30.63 15.74 1.57
C GLY A 538 -30.58 15.48 0.06
N ILE A 539 -30.45 14.21 -0.36
CA ILE A 539 -30.45 13.84 -1.79
C ILE A 539 -31.75 13.16 -2.27
N CYS A 540 -32.76 13.10 -1.42
CA CYS A 540 -34.04 12.47 -1.77
C CYS A 540 -34.71 13.21 -2.93
N ARG A 541 -35.58 12.50 -3.66
CA ARG A 541 -36.34 13.05 -4.78
C ARG A 541 -37.82 12.78 -4.65
N LEU A 542 -38.57 13.82 -4.95
CA LEU A 542 -39.99 13.74 -5.25
C LEU A 542 -40.14 13.38 -6.73
N VAL A 543 -40.77 12.25 -7.02
CA VAL A 543 -40.94 11.73 -8.37
C VAL A 543 -42.43 11.75 -8.71
N THR A 544 -42.80 12.56 -9.73
CA THR A 544 -44.09 12.45 -10.42
C THR A 544 -44.00 11.43 -11.55
N GLU A 545 -45.14 10.86 -11.96
CA GLU A 545 -45.20 9.90 -13.08
C GLU A 545 -44.63 10.50 -14.39
N ASP A 546 -44.74 11.82 -14.59
CA ASP A 546 -44.20 12.53 -15.77
C ASP A 546 -42.68 12.79 -15.70
N SER A 547 -42.08 12.82 -14.51
CA SER A 547 -40.67 13.19 -14.29
C SER A 547 -39.68 12.04 -14.46
N LEU A 548 -40.16 10.81 -14.75
CA LEU A 548 -39.36 9.59 -14.87
C LEU A 548 -38.29 9.62 -15.99
N TYR A 549 -38.29 10.66 -16.83
CA TYR A 549 -37.43 10.77 -18.01
C TYR A 549 -36.40 11.90 -17.97
N GLN A 550 -36.27 12.66 -16.87
CA GLN A 550 -35.23 13.70 -16.77
C GLN A 550 -33.90 13.12 -16.23
N PRO A 551 -32.81 13.12 -17.03
CA PRO A 551 -31.50 12.70 -16.57
C PRO A 551 -30.95 13.70 -15.55
N SER A 552 -30.45 13.22 -14.43
CA SER A 552 -29.80 14.09 -13.45
C SER A 552 -28.43 14.59 -13.95
N PHE A 553 -28.27 15.90 -14.11
CA PHE A 553 -26.99 16.54 -14.43
C PHE A 553 -26.07 16.80 -13.22
N HIS A 554 -26.39 16.27 -12.04
CA HIS A 554 -25.61 16.51 -10.82
C HIS A 554 -25.06 15.21 -10.23
N TRP A 555 -24.03 14.62 -10.84
CA TRP A 555 -23.08 13.74 -10.14
C TRP A 555 -21.66 13.78 -10.75
N SER A 556 -21.34 14.86 -11.48
CA SER A 556 -20.20 14.97 -12.40
C SER A 556 -18.82 15.14 -11.74
N THR A 557 -18.70 15.04 -10.41
CA THR A 557 -17.46 15.42 -9.68
C THR A 557 -16.99 14.41 -8.65
N ILE A 558 -17.36 13.12 -8.76
CA ILE A 558 -16.96 12.10 -7.78
C ILE A 558 -16.17 10.96 -8.47
N PRO A 559 -15.02 10.52 -7.92
CA PRO A 559 -14.14 9.54 -8.58
C PRO A 559 -14.87 8.23 -8.90
N LYS A 560 -14.58 7.66 -10.07
CA LYS A 560 -15.08 6.35 -10.52
C LYS A 560 -14.59 5.23 -9.57
N GLY A 561 -15.41 4.91 -8.59
CA GLY A 561 -15.39 3.67 -7.81
C GLY A 561 -16.80 3.06 -7.81
N SER A 562 -16.90 1.73 -7.72
CA SER A 562 -18.19 1.03 -7.59
C SER A 562 -18.79 1.36 -6.23
N PHE A 563 -19.78 2.26 -6.18
CA PHE A 563 -20.60 2.46 -5.00
C PHE A 563 -21.49 1.23 -4.82
N PRO A 564 -21.27 0.40 -3.78
CA PRO A 564 -21.80 -0.95 -3.76
C PRO A 564 -23.32 -1.01 -3.51
N TYR A 565 -23.90 0.08 -2.99
CA TYR A 565 -25.36 0.24 -2.82
C TYR A 565 -26.02 0.98 -3.98
N THR A 566 -25.24 1.53 -4.93
CA THR A 566 -25.79 2.25 -6.08
C THR A 566 -26.37 1.27 -7.07
N ASP A 567 -27.63 1.52 -7.44
CA ASP A 567 -28.34 0.76 -8.44
C ASP A 567 -27.58 0.78 -9.79
N PRO A 568 -27.19 -0.38 -10.34
CA PRO A 568 -26.44 -0.46 -11.60
C PRO A 568 -27.25 0.08 -12.79
N GLU A 569 -28.58 -0.02 -12.75
CA GLU A 569 -29.42 0.56 -13.78
C GLU A 569 -29.43 2.08 -13.69
N PHE A 570 -29.63 2.64 -12.48
CA PHE A 570 -29.48 4.08 -12.24
C PHE A 570 -28.11 4.60 -12.68
N GLN A 571 -27.02 3.89 -12.37
CA GLN A 571 -25.67 4.26 -12.81
C GLN A 571 -25.54 4.31 -14.33
N ARG A 572 -26.29 3.46 -15.06
CA ARG A 572 -26.28 3.38 -16.52
C ARG A 572 -27.17 4.44 -17.17
N ILE A 573 -28.37 4.68 -16.64
CA ILE A 573 -29.40 5.52 -17.27
C ILE A 573 -29.53 6.92 -16.65
N GLY A 574 -29.00 7.12 -15.45
CA GLY A 574 -29.06 8.40 -14.72
C GLY A 574 -30.43 8.76 -14.12
N VAL A 575 -31.40 7.83 -14.17
CA VAL A 575 -32.78 7.99 -13.67
C VAL A 575 -32.94 7.28 -12.33
N LEU A 576 -33.21 8.07 -11.29
CA LEU A 576 -33.42 7.56 -9.94
C LEU A 576 -34.89 7.16 -9.77
N THR A 577 -35.15 5.96 -9.26
CA THR A 577 -36.52 5.42 -9.10
C THR A 577 -36.68 4.72 -7.75
N PRO A 578 -37.92 4.42 -7.30
CA PRO A 578 -38.13 3.58 -6.12
C PRO A 578 -37.35 2.26 -6.16
N LYS A 579 -37.18 1.67 -7.36
CA LYS A 579 -36.41 0.43 -7.58
C LYS A 579 -34.92 0.58 -7.26
N SER A 580 -34.39 1.80 -7.23
CA SER A 580 -33.01 2.07 -6.84
C SER A 580 -32.82 1.91 -5.33
N ASP A 581 -33.78 2.33 -4.52
CA ASP A 581 -33.79 2.05 -3.07
C ASP A 581 -33.96 0.55 -2.80
N ILE A 582 -34.78 -0.14 -3.60
CA ILE A 582 -34.96 -1.60 -3.48
C ILE A 582 -33.63 -2.34 -3.69
N TYR A 583 -32.84 -1.93 -4.68
CA TYR A 583 -31.51 -2.52 -4.90
C TYR A 583 -30.60 -2.33 -3.69
N ALA A 584 -30.50 -1.10 -3.18
CA ALA A 584 -29.71 -0.78 -2.00
C ALA A 584 -30.17 -1.60 -0.78
N PHE A 585 -31.48 -1.74 -0.60
CA PHE A 585 -32.07 -2.56 0.47
C PHE A 585 -31.69 -4.04 0.33
N GLY A 586 -31.71 -4.60 -0.88
CA GLY A 586 -31.24 -5.96 -1.13
C GLY A 586 -29.79 -6.18 -0.69
N VAL A 587 -28.90 -5.24 -1.01
CA VAL A 587 -27.49 -5.30 -0.57
C VAL A 587 -27.39 -5.26 0.96
N ILE A 588 -28.18 -4.42 1.63
CA ILE A 588 -28.21 -4.33 3.10
C ILE A 588 -28.70 -5.64 3.72
N ILE A 589 -29.73 -6.29 3.17
CA ILE A 589 -30.19 -7.61 3.65
C ILE A 589 -29.07 -8.64 3.55
N LEU A 590 -28.33 -8.68 2.43
CA LEU A 590 -27.19 -9.59 2.29
C LEU A 590 -26.12 -9.32 3.34
N GLN A 591 -25.80 -8.06 3.65
CA GLN A 591 -24.84 -7.74 4.70
C GLN A 591 -25.33 -8.13 6.09
N LEU A 592 -26.61 -7.93 6.39
CA LEU A 592 -27.20 -8.37 7.65
C LEU A 592 -27.08 -9.90 7.80
N LEU A 593 -27.29 -10.65 6.72
CA LEU A 593 -27.17 -12.11 6.73
C LEU A 593 -25.72 -12.58 6.91
N THR A 594 -24.76 -11.95 6.23
CA THR A 594 -23.38 -12.47 6.14
C THR A 594 -22.37 -11.79 7.06
N GLY A 595 -22.67 -10.59 7.57
CA GLY A 595 -21.72 -9.75 8.28
C GLY A 595 -20.54 -9.25 7.42
N LYS A 596 -20.61 -9.40 6.09
CA LYS A 596 -19.51 -9.09 5.15
C LYS A 596 -19.60 -7.68 4.56
N PRO A 597 -18.46 -7.11 4.11
CA PRO A 597 -18.47 -5.86 3.34
C PRO A 597 -19.28 -6.01 2.03
N PRO A 598 -19.85 -4.92 1.50
CA PRO A 598 -20.82 -4.99 0.41
C PRO A 598 -20.16 -5.20 -0.98
N ALA A 599 -18.86 -4.94 -1.11
CA ALA A 599 -18.13 -5.04 -2.37
C ALA A 599 -18.07 -6.50 -2.85
N GLY A 600 -18.69 -6.79 -4.00
CA GLY A 600 -18.71 -8.14 -4.60
C GLY A 600 -19.68 -9.12 -3.92
N LEU A 601 -20.36 -8.71 -2.84
CA LEU A 601 -21.18 -9.57 -2.00
C LEU A 601 -22.33 -10.24 -2.77
N VAL A 602 -23.06 -9.47 -3.58
CA VAL A 602 -24.17 -9.98 -4.40
C VAL A 602 -23.70 -11.13 -5.31
N GLY A 603 -22.51 -10.99 -5.91
CA GLY A 603 -21.93 -12.02 -6.77
C GLY A 603 -21.47 -13.25 -5.99
N GLU A 604 -20.89 -13.06 -4.80
CA GLU A 604 -20.48 -14.16 -3.91
C GLU A 604 -21.69 -14.99 -3.48
N VAL A 605 -22.75 -14.33 -2.99
CA VAL A 605 -23.99 -15.00 -2.57
C VAL A 605 -24.65 -15.72 -3.74
N ARG A 606 -24.70 -15.12 -4.94
CA ARG A 606 -25.28 -15.77 -6.14
C ARG A 606 -24.53 -17.04 -6.57
N ARG A 607 -23.22 -17.15 -6.29
CA ARG A 607 -22.40 -18.31 -6.65
C ARG A 607 -22.36 -19.40 -5.57
N THR A 608 -22.78 -19.11 -4.34
CA THR A 608 -22.70 -20.09 -3.27
C THR A 608 -23.66 -21.25 -3.50
N ARG A 609 -23.17 -22.48 -3.26
CA ARG A 609 -24.01 -23.69 -3.26
C ARG A 609 -24.49 -24.06 -1.85
N LYS A 610 -23.86 -23.50 -0.81
CA LYS A 610 -24.14 -23.82 0.59
C LYS A 610 -24.41 -22.53 1.36
N LEU A 611 -25.68 -22.23 1.61
CA LEU A 611 -26.10 -21.02 2.33
C LEU A 611 -25.43 -20.91 3.71
N ALA A 612 -25.34 -22.00 4.46
CA ALA A 612 -24.73 -22.00 5.79
C ALA A 612 -23.26 -21.52 5.83
N SER A 613 -22.52 -21.59 4.71
CA SER A 613 -21.11 -21.13 4.70
C SER A 613 -20.94 -19.62 4.54
N ILE A 614 -22.01 -18.89 4.19
CA ILE A 614 -21.95 -17.45 4.00
C ILE A 614 -22.63 -16.67 5.14
N LEU A 615 -23.47 -17.33 5.93
CA LEU A 615 -24.17 -16.71 7.05
C LEU A 615 -23.20 -16.32 8.16
N ASP A 616 -23.48 -15.19 8.79
CA ASP A 616 -22.75 -14.74 9.97
C ASP A 616 -22.99 -15.71 11.13
N PRO A 617 -21.97 -16.44 11.59
CA PRO A 617 -22.13 -17.41 12.67
C PRO A 617 -22.49 -16.74 14.01
N SER A 618 -22.16 -15.46 14.19
CA SER A 618 -22.44 -14.73 15.44
C SER A 618 -23.92 -14.37 15.64
N ALA A 619 -24.73 -14.45 14.58
CA ALA A 619 -26.14 -14.09 14.62
C ALA A 619 -27.08 -15.27 14.88
N GLU A 620 -26.60 -16.52 14.76
CA GLU A 620 -27.38 -17.75 14.99
C GLU A 620 -28.64 -17.87 14.10
N TRP A 621 -28.48 -17.71 12.79
CA TRP A 621 -29.58 -17.69 11.83
C TRP A 621 -30.36 -19.02 11.68
N PRO A 622 -31.70 -19.02 11.83
CA PRO A 622 -32.55 -20.12 11.39
C PRO A 622 -32.50 -20.25 9.86
N MET A 623 -32.28 -21.47 9.36
CA MET A 623 -32.06 -21.71 7.93
C MET A 623 -33.26 -21.34 7.05
N ILE A 624 -34.48 -21.44 7.58
CA ILE A 624 -35.72 -21.09 6.87
C ILE A 624 -35.77 -19.57 6.65
N VAL A 625 -35.55 -18.79 7.71
CA VAL A 625 -35.53 -17.32 7.67
C VAL A 625 -34.39 -16.83 6.76
N ALA A 626 -33.19 -17.37 6.94
CA ALA A 626 -32.03 -17.01 6.13
C ALA A 626 -32.24 -17.27 4.64
N ARG A 627 -32.83 -18.42 4.28
CA ARG A 627 -33.12 -18.74 2.88
C ARG A 627 -34.10 -17.76 2.27
N ARG A 628 -35.19 -17.46 2.98
CA ARG A 628 -36.20 -16.53 2.49
C ARG A 628 -35.63 -15.13 2.28
N LEU A 629 -34.81 -14.65 3.22
CA LEU A 629 -34.15 -13.35 3.11
C LEU A 629 -33.12 -13.32 1.96
N VAL A 630 -32.35 -14.39 1.73
CA VAL A 630 -31.44 -14.47 0.56
C VAL A 630 -32.21 -14.43 -0.75
N ASP A 631 -33.30 -15.20 -0.88
CA ASP A 631 -34.08 -15.25 -2.10
C ASP A 631 -34.66 -13.87 -2.45
N LEU A 632 -35.23 -13.17 -1.47
CA LEU A 632 -35.73 -11.81 -1.63
C LEU A 632 -34.60 -10.81 -1.93
N ALA A 633 -33.49 -10.88 -1.19
CA ALA A 633 -32.36 -9.98 -1.38
C ALA A 633 -31.73 -10.11 -2.77
N LEU A 634 -31.63 -11.33 -3.31
CA LEU A 634 -31.14 -11.56 -4.67
C LEU A 634 -32.10 -11.02 -5.73
N GLN A 635 -33.41 -11.15 -5.53
CA GLN A 635 -34.42 -10.54 -6.41
C GLN A 635 -34.36 -9.00 -6.38
N PHE A 636 -34.18 -8.41 -5.20
CA PHE A 636 -33.95 -6.97 -5.06
C PHE A 636 -32.65 -6.52 -5.73
N CYS A 637 -31.61 -7.36 -5.75
CA CYS A 637 -30.32 -7.09 -6.39
C CYS A 637 -30.25 -7.46 -7.88
N GLU A 638 -31.39 -7.64 -8.56
CA GLU A 638 -31.41 -7.86 -10.00
C GLU A 638 -30.86 -6.65 -10.77
N LEU A 639 -30.14 -6.90 -11.87
CA LEU A 639 -29.49 -5.84 -12.64
C LEU A 639 -30.50 -4.93 -13.35
N SER A 640 -31.67 -5.47 -13.70
CA SER A 640 -32.78 -4.72 -14.26
C SER A 640 -33.83 -4.45 -13.18
N SER A 641 -34.28 -3.20 -13.09
CA SER A 641 -35.37 -2.74 -12.23
C SER A 641 -36.68 -3.49 -12.45
N ARG A 642 -36.91 -4.02 -13.66
CA ARG A 642 -38.10 -4.83 -13.99
C ARG A 642 -38.14 -6.18 -13.25
N GLY A 643 -36.97 -6.72 -12.91
CA GLY A 643 -36.85 -7.99 -12.17
C GLY A 643 -37.01 -7.82 -10.66
N ARG A 644 -36.99 -6.58 -10.15
CA ARG A 644 -37.08 -6.30 -8.72
C ARG A 644 -38.55 -6.19 -8.30
N PRO A 645 -39.03 -6.95 -7.29
CA PRO A 645 -40.39 -6.78 -6.79
C PRO A 645 -40.58 -5.42 -6.10
N ASP A 646 -41.83 -4.93 -6.05
CA ASP A 646 -42.20 -3.77 -5.23
C ASP A 646 -42.39 -4.17 -3.77
N LEU A 647 -42.06 -3.25 -2.86
CA LEU A 647 -42.40 -3.38 -1.45
C LEU A 647 -43.90 -3.11 -1.25
N THR A 648 -44.70 -4.13 -1.49
CA THR A 648 -46.15 -4.08 -1.23
C THR A 648 -46.42 -4.25 0.27
N PRO A 649 -47.56 -3.76 0.79
CA PRO A 649 -47.95 -3.99 2.18
C PRO A 649 -47.98 -5.47 2.57
N THR A 650 -48.30 -6.37 1.63
CA THR A 650 -48.27 -7.82 1.85
C THR A 650 -46.85 -8.34 2.09
N LEU A 651 -45.87 -7.87 1.30
CA LEU A 651 -44.47 -8.25 1.46
C LEU A 651 -43.87 -7.67 2.75
N VAL A 652 -44.23 -6.44 3.11
CA VAL A 652 -43.83 -5.83 4.40
C VAL A 652 -44.35 -6.67 5.57
N ARG A 653 -45.64 -7.04 5.56
CA ARG A 653 -46.22 -7.94 6.57
C ARG A 653 -45.50 -9.28 6.61
N GLU A 654 -45.14 -9.86 5.47
CA GLU A 654 -44.38 -11.10 5.44
C GLU A 654 -43.04 -10.96 6.18
N LEU A 655 -42.29 -9.89 5.91
CA LEU A 655 -41.01 -9.60 6.55
C LEU A 655 -41.16 -9.35 8.07
N GLU A 656 -42.23 -8.69 8.51
CA GLU A 656 -42.56 -8.53 9.93
C GLU A 656 -42.77 -9.87 10.64
N HIS A 657 -43.38 -10.86 9.98
CA HIS A 657 -43.61 -12.17 10.59
C HIS A 657 -42.36 -13.06 10.66
N LEU A 658 -41.32 -12.77 9.86
CA LEU A 658 -40.08 -13.57 9.85
C LEU A 658 -39.32 -13.51 11.18
N HIS A 659 -39.39 -12.39 11.91
CA HIS A 659 -38.70 -12.28 13.21
C HIS A 659 -39.48 -12.92 14.38
N VAL A 660 -40.77 -13.24 14.18
CA VAL A 660 -41.67 -13.89 15.16
C VAL A 660 -41.78 -15.40 14.92
N SER A 661 -41.31 -15.87 13.75
CA SER A 661 -41.34 -17.29 13.39
C SER A 661 -40.38 -18.08 14.28
N GLU A 662 -40.87 -18.51 15.44
CA GLU A 662 -40.19 -19.50 16.26
C GLU A 662 -40.20 -20.84 15.51
N GLU A 663 -39.05 -21.51 15.47
CA GLU A 663 -39.01 -22.94 15.22
C GLU A 663 -39.85 -23.60 16.32
N ARG A 664 -41.12 -23.87 16.04
CA ARG A 664 -41.89 -24.78 16.90
C ARG A 664 -41.18 -26.13 16.82
N PRO A 665 -40.60 -26.64 17.93
CA PRO A 665 -40.10 -28.01 17.90
C PRO A 665 -41.29 -28.89 17.52
N VAL A 666 -41.08 -29.73 16.51
CA VAL A 666 -42.09 -30.70 16.07
C VAL A 666 -42.50 -31.48 17.33
N PRO A 667 -43.78 -31.42 17.75
CA PRO A 667 -44.22 -32.16 18.93
C PRO A 667 -43.80 -33.62 18.76
N SER A 668 -43.28 -34.23 19.82
CA SER A 668 -42.65 -35.55 19.72
C SER A 668 -43.52 -36.58 18.99
N PHE A 669 -44.84 -36.47 19.10
CA PHE A 669 -45.83 -37.33 18.42
C PHE A 669 -45.80 -37.28 16.87
N PHE A 670 -45.23 -36.23 16.26
CA PHE A 670 -45.04 -36.12 14.80
C PHE A 670 -43.65 -36.60 14.33
N LEU A 671 -42.76 -36.99 15.25
CA LEU A 671 -41.49 -37.63 14.90
C LEU A 671 -41.73 -39.12 14.64
N CYS A 672 -41.25 -39.63 13.49
CA CYS A 672 -41.24 -41.05 13.19
C CYS A 672 -40.70 -41.87 14.38
N PRO A 673 -41.31 -43.01 14.75
CA PRO A 673 -40.88 -43.81 15.92
C PRO A 673 -39.38 -44.14 15.93
N ILE A 674 -38.75 -44.31 14.75
CA ILE A 674 -37.31 -44.57 14.61
C ILE A 674 -36.47 -43.35 15.05
N LEU A 675 -36.94 -42.13 14.79
CA LEU A 675 -36.26 -40.89 15.19
C LEU A 675 -36.44 -40.59 16.68
N GLN A 676 -37.57 -40.97 17.28
CA GLN A 676 -37.78 -40.84 18.72
C GLN A 676 -36.82 -41.73 19.52
N VAL A 677 -36.59 -42.98 19.10
CA VAL A 677 -35.66 -43.90 19.77
C VAL A 677 -34.22 -43.39 19.67
N ARG A 678 -33.82 -42.81 18.53
CA ARG A 678 -32.50 -42.20 18.36
C ARG A 678 -32.31 -40.93 19.20
N TRP A 679 -33.35 -40.10 19.32
CA TRP A 679 -33.33 -38.93 20.19
C TRP A 679 -33.23 -39.28 21.67
N HIS A 680 -33.96 -40.30 22.13
CA HIS A 680 -33.86 -40.78 23.51
C HIS A 680 -32.49 -41.39 23.82
N ALA A 681 -31.91 -42.16 22.89
CA ALA A 681 -30.57 -42.71 23.05
C ALA A 681 -29.48 -41.63 23.07
N PHE A 682 -29.67 -40.52 22.32
CA PHE A 682 -28.77 -39.37 22.32
C PHE A 682 -28.84 -38.58 23.63
N ILE A 683 -30.03 -38.35 24.18
CA ILE A 683 -30.23 -37.69 25.48
C ILE A 683 -29.69 -38.55 26.63
N MET A 684 -29.83 -39.88 26.57
CA MET A 684 -29.24 -40.77 27.58
C MET A 684 -27.71 -40.77 27.54
N LYS A 685 -27.09 -40.64 26.37
CA LYS A 685 -25.62 -40.49 26.26
C LYS A 685 -25.10 -39.18 26.84
N LEU A 686 -25.84 -38.08 26.68
CA LEU A 686 -25.49 -36.77 27.24
C LEU A 686 -25.68 -36.66 28.77
N ARG A 687 -26.36 -37.61 29.41
CA ARG A 687 -26.49 -37.67 30.89
C ARG A 687 -25.43 -38.52 31.57
N ILE A 688 -24.56 -39.19 30.81
CA ILE A 688 -23.52 -40.10 31.34
C ILE A 688 -22.10 -39.51 31.10
N THR A 689 -22.02 -38.32 30.51
CA THR A 689 -20.80 -37.48 30.41
C THR A 689 -21.07 -36.16 31.11
#